data_AF-A0A7J6N387-F1
#
_entry.id   AF-A0A7J6N387-F1
#
_cell.length_a   1.000
_cell.length_b   1.000
_cell.length_c   1.000
_cell.angle_alpha   90.00
_cell.angle_beta   90.00
_cell.angle_gamma   90.00
#
_symmetry.space_group_name_H-M   'P 1'
#
loop_
_entity.id
_entity.type
_entity.pdbx_description
1 polymer ?
#
loop_
_entity_poly.entity_id
_entity_poly.type
_entity_poly.pdbx_seq_one_letter_code
_entity_poly.pdbx_strand_id
1 'polypeptide(L)'
;MPSRGPLLAGLNSDVARVAAEASGESDDWVTEEELEGNNKSRSSRSKGRRKATRRTAGSKEKKNDAQEAEMFIHLMTAMLEAQERQSKKERSSGGSSTASNGPSRSSEKYPPWDDSFMMDDPFDDDYDPFEDDILFGDDEEEEEAATPRDLVHWPSMWGLVSEALSVHGDSNDISKAIEGLLIKGELAMQTYNYSLALACAAAAQYLVAASEASECSLIRANAIEMISVYQLGSRPAAVKIRDQLLDGLPGDDIKETGMMSDYLFKRFTGTCEVLDMMPQLIGLLKQARDEKKSTKGGQHRRVTEVDEVSVSRRGVVLLYIEMSRSGSLRAFLRLALVPLQLVVVLATSLALAVFVRILPRPQKKQRPTLAYFFHPDCASGGGGERVLWAAVLGLLRANREGEIVIYTDEKSSVNKVLRGVSDRFGIRLPSGSSKRIRFVAVRFTRLLRVDPWPTLTVIGQSLGAALVAMTGFVNEKPRHVFVDTVGQAFIYPFVRLACGPNVRIAAYVHYPTMSRDMLARVTSGTAMYNNSLAVASSPILTKLKSLYYRAFLKAYGYAGRFASVVLTNSTWTDSRIKAIWQVPTTVVYPPADLRRGSGEGPRRGSDLRPNLVVSLSQFRREKNQSLQLEAFAKVLTRVPSAKMTMMGAVRPNVADDQALLQELKGEAGRLGIEDNVLFKVNAPWPEVLAELNRARVAIHTMKDEHFGIALLEFMSAGCVVVANDSGGPRDDIVGSGADAVGFLAEDADGYAAAIVGVLSGWSSQKITCLRDKAAKKLDSFNNDAEFGDVFAAKLSEIVK
;
A
#
# COMPACT_ATOMS: atom_id res chain seq x y z
N MET A 1 55.13 -19.14 -5.20
CA MET A 1 56.16 -20.08 -4.67
C MET A 1 57.14 -19.30 -3.81
N PRO A 2 57.82 -19.88 -2.79
CA PRO A 2 57.61 -21.19 -2.13
C PRO A 2 56.72 -20.99 -0.86
N SER A 3 56.67 -21.79 0.22
CA SER A 3 57.46 -22.97 0.66
C SER A 3 56.62 -24.02 1.43
N ARG A 4 57.30 -25.08 1.87
CA ARG A 4 56.82 -26.24 2.67
C ARG A 4 56.90 -25.98 4.19
N GLY A 5 56.09 -26.70 4.99
CA GLY A 5 56.27 -26.88 6.45
C GLY A 5 57.27 -28.02 6.76
N PRO A 6 57.08 -28.90 7.78
CA PRO A 6 55.98 -29.02 8.77
C PRO A 6 56.49 -29.17 10.23
N LEU A 7 55.60 -29.46 11.20
CA LEU A 7 55.85 -30.45 12.27
C LEU A 7 54.59 -30.79 13.11
N LEU A 8 54.60 -31.98 13.72
CA LEU A 8 53.59 -32.50 14.66
C LEU A 8 54.30 -32.99 15.94
N ALA A 9 53.50 -33.28 16.97
CA ALA A 9 53.84 -33.91 18.26
C ALA A 9 54.30 -32.98 19.41
N GLY A 10 53.53 -33.06 20.50
CA GLY A 10 53.79 -32.54 21.85
C GLY A 10 52.75 -33.18 22.78
N LEU A 11 53.18 -33.84 23.86
CA LEU A 11 52.35 -34.78 24.63
C LEU A 11 51.98 -34.26 26.02
N ASN A 12 50.71 -34.47 26.39
CA ASN A 12 50.12 -34.80 27.70
C ASN A 12 50.56 -34.12 29.01
N SER A 13 49.60 -34.12 29.96
CA SER A 13 49.72 -33.79 31.40
C SER A 13 50.07 -32.31 31.68
N ASP A 14 49.46 -31.64 32.66
CA ASP A 14 49.29 -32.16 34.01
C ASP A 14 48.12 -31.50 34.81
N VAL A 15 48.00 -31.87 36.10
CA VAL A 15 47.16 -31.27 37.17
C VAL A 15 45.65 -31.54 37.13
N ALA A 16 45.23 -32.38 38.09
CA ALA A 16 43.89 -32.36 38.67
C ALA A 16 43.95 -31.94 40.15
N ARG A 17 42.78 -31.68 40.76
CA ARG A 17 42.49 -31.69 42.22
C ARG A 17 42.93 -30.48 43.09
N VAL A 18 42.11 -29.43 43.06
CA VAL A 18 41.84 -28.46 44.16
C VAL A 18 40.36 -28.06 44.03
N ALA A 19 39.51 -27.95 45.06
CA ALA A 19 39.46 -28.56 46.39
C ALA A 19 37.98 -28.57 46.86
N ALA A 20 37.68 -29.13 48.03
CA ALA A 20 36.35 -29.08 48.66
C ALA A 20 36.47 -28.63 50.14
N GLU A 21 35.31 -28.36 50.75
CA GLU A 21 35.05 -28.22 52.20
C GLU A 21 35.51 -26.92 52.93
N ALA A 22 34.51 -26.08 53.25
CA ALA A 22 34.36 -25.24 54.47
C ALA A 22 32.88 -24.79 54.50
N SER A 23 31.99 -25.27 55.38
CA SER A 23 31.76 -24.91 56.80
C SER A 23 31.45 -23.42 57.03
N GLY A 24 30.31 -23.00 57.63
CA GLY A 24 29.14 -23.77 58.10
C GLY A 24 28.18 -22.93 58.98
N GLU A 25 27.26 -23.63 59.68
CA GLU A 25 26.50 -23.24 60.90
C GLU A 25 25.18 -22.41 60.85
N SER A 26 24.38 -22.65 61.92
CA SER A 26 23.21 -21.95 62.51
C SER A 26 21.86 -21.86 61.79
N ASP A 27 21.01 -22.86 62.07
CA ASP A 27 19.67 -22.79 62.70
C ASP A 27 19.00 -21.41 62.95
N ASP A 28 17.67 -21.34 62.76
CA ASP A 28 16.72 -21.27 63.90
C ASP A 28 15.27 -21.70 63.52
N TRP A 29 14.38 -21.81 64.51
CA TRP A 29 13.04 -22.44 64.46
C TRP A 29 11.86 -21.49 64.15
N VAL A 30 10.66 -22.06 63.85
CA VAL A 30 9.36 -21.86 64.58
C VAL A 30 8.16 -22.50 63.84
N THR A 31 7.29 -23.16 64.63
CA THR A 31 5.90 -23.73 64.46
C THR A 31 5.12 -23.59 63.13
N GLU A 32 4.32 -24.56 62.65
CA GLU A 32 3.04 -25.08 63.23
C GLU A 32 1.95 -23.98 63.40
N GLU A 33 0.64 -24.20 63.17
CA GLU A 33 -0.14 -25.46 63.06
C GLU A 33 -1.46 -25.29 62.22
N GLU A 34 -2.21 -26.40 62.06
CA GLU A 34 -3.65 -26.60 61.77
C GLU A 34 -4.47 -25.71 60.80
N LEU A 35 -5.17 -26.35 59.85
CA LEU A 35 -6.59 -26.76 60.08
C LEU A 35 -7.08 -27.83 59.08
N GLU A 36 -7.94 -28.74 59.53
CA GLU A 36 -8.40 -29.93 58.81
C GLU A 36 -9.57 -29.70 57.81
N GLY A 37 -9.90 -30.71 56.96
CA GLY A 37 -10.97 -30.61 55.94
C GLY A 37 -11.73 -31.89 55.52
N ASN A 38 -11.13 -33.08 55.66
CA ASN A 38 -11.77 -34.42 55.67
C ASN A 38 -12.35 -35.05 54.36
N ASN A 39 -12.42 -36.39 54.39
CA ASN A 39 -13.04 -37.42 53.50
C ASN A 39 -12.53 -37.58 52.04
N LYS A 40 -12.09 -38.76 51.54
CA LYS A 40 -12.52 -40.21 51.64
C LYS A 40 -13.73 -40.55 50.75
N SER A 41 -13.82 -41.69 50.04
CA SER A 41 -12.88 -42.80 49.75
C SER A 41 -13.44 -43.77 48.65
N ARG A 42 -12.78 -44.94 48.44
CA ARG A 42 -13.13 -46.14 47.61
C ARG A 42 -12.70 -46.08 46.12
N SER A 43 -11.88 -46.98 45.51
CA SER A 43 -11.59 -48.45 45.56
C SER A 43 -12.33 -49.24 44.46
N SER A 44 -11.77 -50.22 43.71
CA SER A 44 -10.43 -50.85 43.68
C SER A 44 -10.21 -51.78 42.44
N ARG A 45 -8.95 -52.20 42.18
CA ARG A 45 -8.50 -53.37 41.35
C ARG A 45 -8.76 -53.31 39.82
N SER A 46 -8.02 -54.00 38.92
CA SER A 46 -6.60 -54.46 38.93
C SER A 46 -6.17 -55.04 37.55
N LYS A 47 -4.85 -55.02 37.23
CA LYS A 47 -4.15 -55.70 36.08
C LYS A 47 -4.42 -55.12 34.66
N GLY A 48 -3.45 -55.19 33.72
CA GLY A 48 -3.67 -54.70 32.34
C GLY A 48 -2.51 -54.80 31.31
N ARG A 49 -1.33 -54.19 31.56
CA ARG A 49 -0.05 -54.35 30.81
C ARG A 49 -0.04 -54.15 29.26
N ARG A 50 0.22 -52.92 28.76
CA ARG A 50 1.37 -52.61 27.83
C ARG A 50 1.46 -51.15 27.32
N LYS A 51 2.71 -50.67 27.23
CA LYS A 51 3.31 -49.61 26.37
C LYS A 51 2.45 -48.40 25.89
N ALA A 52 2.81 -47.21 26.36
CA ALA A 52 3.50 -46.19 25.54
C ALA A 52 4.16 -45.13 26.45
N THR A 53 5.35 -44.62 26.09
CA THR A 53 6.09 -43.61 26.87
C THR A 53 5.84 -42.20 26.37
N ARG A 54 5.54 -41.27 27.28
CA ARG A 54 5.68 -39.82 27.05
C ARG A 54 6.38 -39.22 28.27
N ARG A 55 7.55 -38.60 28.07
CA ARG A 55 8.40 -38.05 29.15
C ARG A 55 8.54 -36.55 28.98
N THR A 56 8.71 -35.86 30.10
CA THR A 56 8.77 -34.41 30.28
C THR A 56 9.79 -33.71 29.38
N ALA A 57 9.36 -32.63 28.72
CA ALA A 57 10.19 -31.51 28.26
C ALA A 57 9.62 -30.23 28.92
N GLY A 58 10.49 -29.30 29.33
CA GLY A 58 10.07 -28.09 30.05
C GLY A 58 11.07 -27.52 31.07
N SER A 59 12.27 -28.09 31.22
CA SER A 59 13.35 -27.58 32.08
C SER A 59 14.69 -27.36 31.37
N LYS A 60 14.74 -27.46 30.03
CA LYS A 60 15.94 -27.18 29.23
C LYS A 60 15.94 -25.79 28.59
N GLU A 61 14.82 -25.30 28.07
CA GLU A 61 14.74 -24.01 27.36
C GLU A 61 15.26 -22.85 28.24
N LYS A 62 14.77 -22.70 29.47
CA LYS A 62 15.17 -21.65 30.41
C LYS A 62 16.66 -21.62 30.84
N LYS A 63 17.51 -22.55 30.37
CA LYS A 63 18.97 -22.43 30.51
C LYS A 63 19.67 -21.99 29.23
N ASN A 64 19.10 -22.25 28.05
CA ASN A 64 19.63 -21.73 26.79
C ASN A 64 19.38 -20.22 26.69
N ASP A 65 18.16 -19.75 26.98
CA ASP A 65 17.75 -18.34 26.87
C ASP A 65 18.71 -17.38 27.60
N ALA A 66 19.26 -17.81 28.75
CA ALA A 66 20.21 -17.03 29.55
C ALA A 66 21.62 -17.01 28.95
N GLN A 67 22.11 -18.14 28.41
CA GLN A 67 23.42 -18.21 27.77
C GLN A 67 23.44 -17.48 26.41
N GLU A 68 22.34 -17.51 25.67
CA GLU A 68 22.17 -16.72 24.44
C GLU A 68 22.16 -15.21 24.74
N ALA A 69 21.55 -14.78 25.85
CA ALA A 69 21.60 -13.39 26.30
C ALA A 69 23.01 -12.94 26.73
N GLU A 70 23.75 -13.73 27.50
CA GLU A 70 25.14 -13.41 27.88
C GLU A 70 26.06 -13.36 26.64
N MET A 71 25.92 -14.32 25.72
CA MET A 71 26.69 -14.35 24.47
C MET A 71 26.38 -13.15 23.57
N PHE A 72 25.13 -12.70 23.51
CA PHE A 72 24.74 -11.48 22.79
C PHE A 72 25.33 -10.22 23.41
N ILE A 73 25.35 -10.10 24.74
CA ILE A 73 25.98 -8.98 25.47
C ILE A 73 27.49 -8.95 25.20
N HIS A 74 28.17 -10.10 25.26
CA HIS A 74 29.60 -10.18 24.94
C HIS A 74 29.90 -9.80 23.47
N LEU A 75 29.08 -10.25 22.52
CA LEU A 75 29.23 -9.91 21.11
C LEU A 75 29.07 -8.40 20.87
N MET A 76 28.02 -7.79 21.41
CA MET A 76 27.79 -6.34 21.30
C MET A 76 28.91 -5.51 21.95
N THR A 77 29.44 -5.98 23.08
CA THR A 77 30.57 -5.31 23.76
C THR A 77 31.84 -5.38 22.91
N ALA A 78 32.16 -6.55 22.33
CA ALA A 78 33.31 -6.71 21.44
C ALA A 78 33.19 -5.88 20.15
N MET A 79 31.98 -5.74 19.59
CA MET A 79 31.72 -4.88 18.43
C MET A 79 31.92 -3.39 18.74
N LEU A 80 31.48 -2.92 19.92
CA LEU A 80 31.71 -1.55 20.36
C LEU A 80 33.20 -1.26 20.58
N GLU A 81 33.96 -2.17 21.21
CA GLU A 81 35.41 -2.03 21.31
C GLU A 81 36.11 -2.02 19.94
N ALA A 82 35.61 -2.80 18.97
CA ALA A 82 36.16 -2.83 17.61
C ALA A 82 35.97 -1.48 16.90
N GLN A 83 34.76 -0.89 16.97
CA GLN A 83 34.50 0.45 16.44
C GLN A 83 35.35 1.52 17.14
N GLU A 84 35.53 1.43 18.46
CA GLU A 84 36.35 2.40 19.19
C GLU A 84 37.83 2.30 18.81
N ARG A 85 38.36 1.07 18.65
CA ARG A 85 39.72 0.82 18.10
C ARG A 85 39.87 1.34 16.67
N GLN A 86 38.84 1.24 15.84
CA GLN A 86 38.84 1.73 14.46
C GLN A 86 38.88 3.26 14.38
N SER A 87 38.03 3.96 15.15
CA SER A 87 38.05 5.43 15.22
C SER A 87 39.36 5.99 15.81
N LYS A 88 39.99 5.27 16.75
CA LYS A 88 41.34 5.60 17.26
C LYS A 88 42.43 5.41 16.20
N LYS A 89 42.28 4.45 15.29
CA LYS A 89 43.18 4.25 14.13
C LYS A 89 43.06 5.40 13.13
N GLU A 90 41.85 5.77 12.74
CA GLU A 90 41.58 6.85 11.76
C GLU A 90 42.10 8.22 12.25
N ARG A 91 42.06 8.48 13.57
CA ARG A 91 42.67 9.66 14.19
C ARG A 91 44.21 9.63 14.29
N SER A 92 44.85 8.52 13.91
CA SER A 92 46.32 8.35 14.01
C SER A 92 47.07 8.42 12.68
N SER A 93 46.36 8.43 11.53
CA SER A 93 46.95 8.40 10.18
C SER A 93 46.83 9.73 9.41
N GLY A 94 46.48 10.83 10.08
CA GLY A 94 46.25 12.14 9.49
C GLY A 94 47.41 13.12 9.61
N GLY A 95 48.50 12.92 8.84
CA GLY A 95 49.61 13.87 8.73
C GLY A 95 50.78 13.30 7.89
N SER A 96 51.55 14.10 7.14
CA SER A 96 51.55 15.56 7.00
C SER A 96 52.10 15.99 5.63
N SER A 97 51.93 17.26 5.26
CA SER A 97 52.79 17.94 4.30
C SER A 97 53.12 19.36 4.80
N THR A 98 54.36 19.79 4.59
CA THR A 98 54.95 21.04 5.12
C THR A 98 54.95 22.13 4.03
N ALA A 99 54.30 23.29 4.18
CA ALA A 99 54.53 24.40 5.12
C ALA A 99 55.56 25.44 4.64
N SER A 100 55.10 26.69 4.40
CA SER A 100 55.92 27.90 4.39
C SER A 100 55.09 29.19 4.60
N ASN A 101 55.77 30.23 5.08
CA ASN A 101 55.27 31.44 5.77
C ASN A 101 54.34 32.40 4.97
N GLY A 102 53.58 33.24 5.70
CA GLY A 102 52.90 34.45 5.18
C GLY A 102 53.81 35.71 5.16
N PRO A 103 53.32 36.98 5.31
CA PRO A 103 51.96 37.39 5.74
C PRO A 103 51.32 38.67 5.08
N SER A 104 50.04 38.91 5.39
CA SER A 104 49.35 40.23 5.55
C SER A 104 48.86 41.05 4.32
N ARG A 105 47.88 41.93 4.63
CA ARG A 105 47.43 43.19 3.96
C ARG A 105 46.51 43.18 2.71
N SER A 106 45.23 43.50 2.98
CA SER A 106 44.43 44.63 2.45
C SER A 106 44.10 44.83 0.95
N SER A 107 42.79 44.97 0.71
CA SER A 107 42.08 45.97 -0.14
C SER A 107 42.05 45.86 -1.67
N GLU A 108 40.99 46.47 -2.23
CA GLU A 108 40.71 46.79 -3.66
C GLU A 108 40.16 45.64 -4.56
N LYS A 109 39.25 45.87 -5.54
CA LYS A 109 38.28 46.97 -5.83
C LYS A 109 37.18 46.49 -6.82
N TYR A 110 36.07 47.25 -6.87
CA TYR A 110 34.99 47.32 -7.88
C TYR A 110 35.48 47.46 -9.36
N PRO A 111 34.67 47.35 -10.45
CA PRO A 111 33.23 47.77 -10.59
C PRO A 111 32.39 46.89 -11.58
N PRO A 112 31.31 47.40 -12.23
CA PRO A 112 30.11 48.10 -11.76
C PRO A 112 28.79 47.33 -12.09
N TRP A 113 27.63 47.95 -11.79
CA TRP A 113 26.35 47.66 -12.44
C TRP A 113 26.22 48.46 -13.74
N ASP A 114 25.34 48.05 -14.66
CA ASP A 114 24.82 48.91 -15.73
C ASP A 114 23.29 48.79 -15.76
N ASP A 115 22.60 49.93 -15.82
CA ASP A 115 21.14 50.06 -15.73
C ASP A 115 20.60 50.65 -17.03
N SER A 116 19.86 49.84 -17.80
CA SER A 116 18.93 50.32 -18.84
C SER A 116 17.59 49.60 -18.63
N PHE A 117 16.52 50.31 -18.25
CA PHE A 117 15.66 51.13 -19.12
C PHE A 117 15.30 50.39 -20.43
N MET A 118 14.04 50.06 -20.72
CA MET A 118 12.78 50.76 -20.39
C MET A 118 11.71 49.89 -19.71
N MET A 119 10.64 50.54 -19.21
CA MET A 119 9.30 49.94 -19.16
C MET A 119 8.58 50.21 -20.48
N ASP A 120 7.77 49.25 -20.95
CA ASP A 120 6.71 49.47 -21.95
C ASP A 120 5.46 48.61 -21.61
N ASP A 121 4.36 48.82 -22.34
CA ASP A 121 2.96 48.52 -21.96
C ASP A 121 2.61 47.02 -21.67
N PRO A 122 1.60 46.73 -20.83
CA PRO A 122 1.18 45.37 -20.47
C PRO A 122 -0.03 44.86 -21.29
N PHE A 123 -0.03 45.04 -22.62
CA PHE A 123 -1.05 44.49 -23.52
C PHE A 123 -0.47 44.10 -24.88
N ASP A 124 -0.25 42.80 -25.09
CA ASP A 124 -0.15 42.20 -26.43
C ASP A 124 -0.82 40.80 -26.39
N ASP A 125 -1.91 40.63 -27.14
CA ASP A 125 -2.78 39.43 -27.11
C ASP A 125 -2.31 38.38 -28.15
N ASP A 126 -1.15 37.74 -27.95
CA ASP A 126 -0.70 36.61 -28.81
C ASP A 126 0.24 35.59 -28.12
N TYR A 127 0.12 35.41 -26.79
CA TYR A 127 0.86 34.36 -26.06
C TYR A 127 0.16 32.98 -26.13
N ASP A 128 0.55 32.14 -27.10
CA ASP A 128 0.17 30.72 -27.15
C ASP A 128 1.13 29.86 -26.28
N PRO A 129 0.69 29.29 -25.14
CA PRO A 129 1.54 28.51 -24.23
C PRO A 129 1.87 27.09 -24.76
N PHE A 130 1.90 26.90 -26.08
CA PHE A 130 2.18 25.62 -26.75
C PHE A 130 3.29 25.69 -27.82
N GLU A 131 4.00 26.81 -27.97
CA GLU A 131 5.25 26.88 -28.76
C GLU A 131 6.55 26.74 -27.92
N ASP A 132 6.44 26.55 -26.60
CA ASP A 132 7.56 25.99 -25.81
C ASP A 132 7.78 24.52 -26.22
N ASP A 133 8.84 24.26 -26.98
CA ASP A 133 9.22 22.92 -27.43
C ASP A 133 9.45 21.98 -26.23
N ILE A 134 8.59 20.95 -26.11
CA ILE A 134 8.87 19.83 -25.22
C ILE A 134 10.16 19.17 -25.74
N LEU A 135 11.24 19.32 -24.96
CA LEU A 135 12.62 18.88 -25.23
C LEU A 135 12.73 17.42 -25.72
N PHE A 136 12.46 17.26 -27.00
CA PHE A 136 13.09 16.33 -27.91
C PHE A 136 13.80 17.21 -28.94
N GLY A 137 14.88 17.87 -28.50
CA GLY A 137 15.80 18.53 -29.42
C GLY A 137 16.34 17.49 -30.41
N ASP A 138 16.53 17.88 -31.67
CA ASP A 138 17.04 16.99 -32.71
C ASP A 138 18.58 16.80 -32.62
N ASP A 139 19.20 17.24 -31.50
CA ASP A 139 20.58 16.96 -31.11
C ASP A 139 20.67 15.61 -30.38
N GLU A 140 20.83 14.52 -31.13
CA GLU A 140 21.37 13.27 -30.58
C GLU A 140 22.89 13.44 -30.30
N GLU A 141 23.24 14.22 -29.27
CA GLU A 141 24.48 13.95 -28.54
C GLU A 141 24.35 12.53 -27.97
N GLU A 142 25.26 11.64 -28.35
CA GLU A 142 25.28 10.26 -27.84
C GLU A 142 25.70 10.26 -26.36
N GLU A 143 24.75 10.49 -25.43
CA GLU A 143 24.93 10.16 -24.01
C GLU A 143 25.38 8.69 -23.92
N GLU A 144 26.64 8.48 -23.55
CA GLU A 144 27.30 7.17 -23.61
C GLU A 144 26.55 6.17 -22.72
N ALA A 145 25.73 5.32 -23.35
CA ALA A 145 24.63 4.65 -22.68
C ALA A 145 25.12 3.73 -21.55
N ALA A 146 24.89 4.16 -20.30
CA ALA A 146 25.44 3.60 -19.07
C ALA A 146 25.54 2.06 -19.13
N THR A 147 26.77 1.55 -19.05
CA THR A 147 27.05 0.13 -19.23
C THR A 147 26.58 -0.65 -17.99
N PRO A 148 26.43 -1.98 -18.08
CA PRO A 148 26.05 -2.78 -16.90
C PRO A 148 26.99 -2.58 -15.71
N ARG A 149 28.27 -2.27 -15.96
CA ARG A 149 29.29 -2.03 -14.94
C ARG A 149 29.08 -0.73 -14.15
N ASP A 150 28.48 0.27 -14.76
CA ASP A 150 28.26 1.58 -14.15
C ASP A 150 27.02 1.55 -13.23
N LEU A 151 26.13 0.58 -13.46
CA LEU A 151 24.95 0.29 -12.63
C LEU A 151 25.25 -0.69 -11.47
N VAL A 152 26.41 -1.36 -11.45
CA VAL A 152 26.81 -2.27 -10.36
C VAL A 152 27.35 -1.48 -9.17
N HIS A 153 26.70 -1.59 -8.01
CA HIS A 153 27.27 -1.09 -6.76
C HIS A 153 28.41 -2.00 -6.27
N TRP A 154 29.63 -1.74 -6.74
CA TRP A 154 30.82 -2.57 -6.50
C TRP A 154 31.12 -2.91 -5.03
N PRO A 155 30.93 -2.02 -4.03
CA PRO A 155 31.10 -2.40 -2.62
C PRO A 155 30.13 -3.50 -2.17
N SER A 156 28.90 -3.51 -2.70
CA SER A 156 27.95 -4.60 -2.44
C SER A 156 28.30 -5.87 -3.20
N MET A 157 28.78 -5.76 -4.44
CA MET A 157 29.28 -6.92 -5.22
C MET A 157 30.40 -7.64 -4.45
N TRP A 158 31.43 -6.92 -4.00
CA TRP A 158 32.54 -7.52 -3.24
C TRP A 158 32.11 -8.04 -1.86
N GLY A 159 31.18 -7.36 -1.19
CA GLY A 159 30.54 -7.87 0.03
C GLY A 159 29.84 -9.21 -0.20
N LEU A 160 29.09 -9.34 -1.30
CA LEU A 160 28.39 -10.58 -1.69
C LEU A 160 29.36 -11.72 -2.05
N VAL A 161 30.46 -11.43 -2.76
CA VAL A 161 31.52 -12.41 -3.04
C VAL A 161 32.15 -12.90 -1.74
N SER A 162 32.48 -11.98 -0.81
CA SER A 162 33.07 -12.35 0.48
C SER A 162 32.08 -13.12 1.38
N GLU A 163 30.79 -12.78 1.34
CA GLU A 163 29.72 -13.51 2.04
C GLU A 163 29.57 -14.93 1.48
N ALA A 164 29.44 -15.09 0.16
CA ALA A 164 29.25 -16.38 -0.47
C ALA A 164 30.47 -17.31 -0.29
N LEU A 165 31.69 -16.77 -0.37
CA LEU A 165 32.92 -17.52 -0.12
C LEU A 165 33.15 -17.84 1.37
N SER A 166 32.67 -17.02 2.32
CA SER A 166 32.79 -17.33 3.76
C SER A 166 31.73 -18.32 4.24
N VAL A 167 30.50 -18.25 3.73
CA VAL A 167 29.41 -19.19 4.07
C VAL A 167 29.64 -20.59 3.52
N HIS A 168 30.38 -20.74 2.42
CA HIS A 168 30.67 -22.04 1.81
C HIS A 168 32.14 -22.50 1.95
N GLY A 169 33.05 -21.64 2.43
CA GLY A 169 34.50 -21.80 2.34
C GLY A 169 35.14 -22.98 3.09
N ASP A 170 34.46 -23.58 4.08
CA ASP A 170 34.88 -24.86 4.68
C ASP A 170 34.77 -26.04 3.68
N SER A 171 34.15 -25.81 2.52
CA SER A 171 34.20 -26.67 1.35
C SER A 171 34.75 -25.90 0.14
N ASN A 172 35.67 -26.50 -0.60
CA ASN A 172 36.34 -25.90 -1.77
C ASN A 172 35.41 -25.84 -3.03
N ASP A 173 34.13 -25.54 -2.83
CA ASP A 173 33.04 -25.74 -3.78
C ASP A 173 32.45 -24.39 -4.22
N ILE A 174 33.18 -23.71 -5.11
CA ILE A 174 32.81 -22.40 -5.68
C ILE A 174 31.44 -22.47 -6.37
N SER A 175 31.06 -23.64 -6.92
CA SER A 175 29.74 -23.86 -7.53
C SER A 175 28.59 -23.64 -6.56
N LYS A 176 28.74 -23.98 -5.27
CA LYS A 176 27.72 -23.65 -4.24
C LYS A 176 27.64 -22.14 -3.98
N ALA A 177 28.77 -21.43 -3.97
CA ALA A 177 28.78 -19.98 -3.81
C ALA A 177 28.10 -19.27 -5.00
N ILE A 178 28.35 -19.74 -6.22
CA ILE A 178 27.67 -19.26 -7.45
C ILE A 178 26.16 -19.50 -7.36
N GLU A 179 25.71 -20.72 -7.03
CA GLU A 179 24.28 -21.03 -6.89
C GLU A 179 23.61 -20.22 -5.77
N GLY A 180 24.29 -20.01 -4.63
CA GLY A 180 23.81 -19.14 -3.57
C GLY A 180 23.59 -17.70 -4.04
N LEU A 181 24.52 -17.16 -4.83
CA LEU A 181 24.39 -15.82 -5.43
C LEU A 181 23.27 -15.74 -6.46
N LEU A 182 23.11 -16.76 -7.32
CA LEU A 182 22.02 -16.82 -8.30
C LEU A 182 20.65 -16.87 -7.63
N ILE A 183 20.48 -17.71 -6.59
CA ILE A 183 19.24 -17.79 -5.80
C ILE A 183 18.96 -16.46 -5.08
N LYS A 184 20.00 -15.81 -4.52
CA LYS A 184 19.90 -14.49 -3.89
C LYS A 184 19.52 -13.40 -4.89
N GLY A 185 20.02 -13.47 -6.12
CA GLY A 185 19.66 -12.58 -7.24
C GLY A 185 18.21 -12.77 -7.70
N GLU A 186 17.75 -14.01 -7.89
CA GLU A 186 16.36 -14.30 -8.23
C GLU A 186 15.38 -13.86 -7.12
N LEU A 187 15.75 -14.03 -5.85
CA LEU A 187 14.97 -13.54 -4.71
C LEU A 187 14.96 -12.01 -4.62
N ALA A 188 16.08 -11.34 -4.96
CA ALA A 188 16.15 -9.89 -5.09
C ALA A 188 15.22 -9.39 -6.24
N MET A 189 15.16 -10.08 -7.38
CA MET A 189 14.20 -9.79 -8.44
C MET A 189 12.73 -9.97 -8.01
N GLN A 190 12.42 -11.02 -7.22
CA GLN A 190 11.08 -11.25 -6.66
C GLN A 190 10.67 -10.19 -5.63
N THR A 191 11.64 -9.55 -4.98
CA THR A 191 11.45 -8.43 -4.04
C THR A 191 11.67 -7.06 -4.69
N TYR A 192 11.78 -7.00 -6.02
CA TYR A 192 11.96 -5.79 -6.84
C TYR A 192 13.25 -4.98 -6.55
N ASN A 193 14.24 -5.59 -5.88
CA ASN A 193 15.53 -4.98 -5.60
C ASN A 193 16.53 -5.27 -6.73
N TYR A 194 16.36 -4.59 -7.86
CA TYR A 194 17.17 -4.83 -9.07
C TYR A 194 18.64 -4.42 -8.93
N SER A 195 18.97 -3.44 -8.08
CA SER A 195 20.37 -3.10 -7.76
C SER A 195 21.08 -4.24 -7.03
N LEU A 196 20.41 -4.91 -6.09
CA LEU A 196 20.94 -6.10 -5.42
C LEU A 196 21.00 -7.31 -6.37
N ALA A 197 19.98 -7.50 -7.22
CA ALA A 197 19.97 -8.57 -8.21
C ALA A 197 21.13 -8.43 -9.21
N LEU A 198 21.39 -7.22 -9.69
CA LEU A 198 22.53 -6.89 -10.55
C LEU A 198 23.89 -7.13 -9.84
N ALA A 199 24.02 -6.72 -8.57
CA ALA A 199 25.22 -7.01 -7.78
C ALA A 199 25.43 -8.52 -7.55
N CYS A 200 24.35 -9.30 -7.36
CA CYS A 200 24.41 -10.76 -7.29
C CYS A 200 24.80 -11.39 -8.65
N ALA A 201 24.30 -10.88 -9.76
CA ALA A 201 24.67 -11.34 -11.11
C ALA A 201 26.15 -11.08 -11.41
N ALA A 202 26.64 -9.86 -11.16
CA ALA A 202 28.04 -9.50 -11.33
C ALA A 202 28.98 -10.31 -10.41
N ALA A 203 28.57 -10.58 -9.17
CA ALA A 203 29.30 -11.45 -8.26
C ALA A 203 29.33 -12.91 -8.74
N ALA A 204 28.22 -13.43 -9.28
CA ALA A 204 28.14 -14.77 -9.85
C ALA A 204 29.01 -14.89 -11.12
N GLN A 205 28.93 -13.93 -12.05
CA GLN A 205 29.78 -13.84 -13.24
C GLN A 205 31.28 -13.81 -12.88
N TYR A 206 31.65 -13.04 -11.85
CA TYR A 206 33.04 -12.99 -11.38
C TYR A 206 33.55 -14.35 -10.87
N LEU A 207 32.74 -15.07 -10.07
CA LEU A 207 33.09 -16.40 -9.59
C LEU A 207 33.07 -17.47 -10.71
N VAL A 208 32.14 -17.36 -11.67
CA VAL A 208 32.11 -18.19 -12.88
C VAL A 208 33.39 -17.97 -13.71
N ALA A 209 33.82 -16.72 -13.93
CA ALA A 209 35.06 -16.42 -14.65
C ALA A 209 36.34 -16.87 -13.89
N ALA A 210 36.24 -17.14 -12.59
CA ALA A 210 37.31 -17.63 -11.74
C ALA A 210 37.29 -19.16 -11.51
N SER A 211 36.42 -19.92 -12.19
CA SER A 211 36.28 -21.37 -12.00
C SER A 211 35.79 -22.10 -13.25
N GLU A 212 35.88 -23.43 -13.28
CA GLU A 212 35.28 -24.28 -14.34
C GLU A 212 33.77 -24.48 -14.08
N ALA A 213 33.04 -23.37 -13.88
CA ALA A 213 31.61 -23.40 -13.56
C ALA A 213 30.74 -23.72 -14.78
N SER A 214 29.53 -24.22 -14.52
CA SER A 214 28.59 -24.62 -15.58
C SER A 214 28.11 -23.42 -16.40
N GLU A 215 28.05 -23.61 -17.71
CA GLU A 215 27.42 -22.72 -18.69
C GLU A 215 25.99 -22.30 -18.28
N CYS A 216 25.22 -23.20 -17.65
CA CYS A 216 23.90 -22.92 -17.09
C CYS A 216 23.92 -21.79 -16.04
N SER A 217 24.96 -21.74 -15.19
CA SER A 217 25.11 -20.71 -14.17
C SER A 217 25.45 -19.34 -14.78
N LEU A 218 26.22 -19.32 -15.87
CA LEU A 218 26.48 -18.10 -16.65
C LEU A 218 25.22 -17.58 -17.34
N ILE A 219 24.45 -18.47 -18.00
CA ILE A 219 23.17 -18.15 -18.63
C ILE A 219 22.19 -17.54 -17.62
N ARG A 220 22.10 -18.09 -16.39
CA ARG A 220 21.28 -17.53 -15.31
C ARG A 220 21.78 -16.17 -14.83
N ALA A 221 23.09 -16.00 -14.64
CA ALA A 221 23.66 -14.72 -14.22
C ALA A 221 23.37 -13.62 -15.25
N ASN A 222 23.64 -13.88 -16.53
CA ASN A 222 23.39 -12.96 -17.63
C ASN A 222 21.88 -12.63 -17.78
N ALA A 223 20.98 -13.60 -17.53
CA ALA A 223 19.54 -13.33 -17.56
C ALA A 223 19.09 -12.43 -16.39
N ILE A 224 19.63 -12.64 -15.18
CA ILE A 224 19.41 -11.75 -14.03
C ILE A 224 19.97 -10.35 -14.32
N GLU A 225 21.16 -10.26 -14.92
CA GLU A 225 21.79 -9.00 -15.35
C GLU A 225 20.89 -8.25 -16.36
N MET A 226 20.54 -8.88 -17.49
CA MET A 226 19.70 -8.32 -18.55
C MET A 226 18.39 -7.71 -18.01
N ILE A 227 17.70 -8.46 -17.15
CA ILE A 227 16.43 -8.01 -16.56
C ILE A 227 16.68 -6.87 -15.57
N SER A 228 17.74 -6.94 -14.76
CA SER A 228 18.04 -5.91 -13.76
C SER A 228 18.49 -4.60 -14.40
N VAL A 229 19.39 -4.66 -15.40
CA VAL A 229 19.85 -3.52 -16.20
C VAL A 229 18.68 -2.84 -16.92
N TYR A 230 17.75 -3.61 -17.49
CA TYR A 230 16.52 -3.06 -18.06
C TYR A 230 15.64 -2.33 -17.02
N GLN A 231 15.44 -2.92 -15.84
CA GLN A 231 14.61 -2.34 -14.78
C GLN A 231 15.28 -1.13 -14.09
N LEU A 232 16.62 -1.01 -14.19
CA LEU A 232 17.41 0.13 -13.73
C LEU A 232 17.56 1.24 -14.78
N GLY A 233 17.09 1.04 -16.01
CA GLY A 233 16.90 2.09 -17.02
C GLY A 233 17.72 1.94 -18.30
N SER A 234 18.87 1.25 -18.28
CA SER A 234 19.75 1.15 -19.46
C SER A 234 19.24 0.12 -20.47
N ARG A 235 18.33 0.56 -21.34
CA ARG A 235 17.75 -0.28 -22.41
C ARG A 235 18.78 -0.76 -23.44
N PRO A 236 19.74 0.06 -23.94
CA PRO A 236 20.72 -0.40 -24.93
C PRO A 236 21.61 -1.53 -24.38
N ALA A 237 22.04 -1.42 -23.12
CA ALA A 237 22.80 -2.46 -22.45
C ALA A 237 21.98 -3.76 -22.27
N ALA A 238 20.70 -3.66 -21.92
CA ALA A 238 19.82 -4.82 -21.81
C ALA A 238 19.58 -5.52 -23.15
N VAL A 239 19.44 -4.78 -24.26
CA VAL A 239 19.38 -5.35 -25.62
C VAL A 239 20.68 -6.10 -25.95
N LYS A 240 21.84 -5.50 -25.67
CA LYS A 240 23.14 -6.13 -25.92
C LYS A 240 23.32 -7.46 -25.17
N ILE A 241 22.93 -7.53 -23.89
CA ILE A 241 22.99 -8.78 -23.11
C ILE A 241 21.95 -9.80 -23.61
N ARG A 242 20.75 -9.34 -24.01
CA ARG A 242 19.71 -10.20 -24.61
C ARG A 242 20.22 -10.88 -25.87
N ASP A 243 20.82 -10.12 -26.78
CA ASP A 243 21.24 -10.64 -28.08
C ASP A 243 22.40 -11.62 -27.91
N GLN A 244 23.36 -11.31 -27.03
CA GLN A 244 24.41 -12.24 -26.61
C GLN A 244 23.87 -13.55 -25.98
N LEU A 245 22.74 -13.49 -25.27
CA LEU A 245 22.08 -14.67 -24.72
C LEU A 245 21.34 -15.49 -25.79
N LEU A 246 20.73 -14.84 -26.78
CA LEU A 246 19.97 -15.51 -27.83
C LEU A 246 20.87 -16.13 -28.91
N ASP A 247 21.94 -15.45 -29.30
CA ASP A 247 22.95 -15.97 -30.25
C ASP A 247 23.70 -17.19 -29.67
N GLY A 248 23.84 -17.26 -28.34
CA GLY A 248 24.51 -18.34 -27.64
C GLY A 248 23.65 -19.59 -27.35
N LEU A 249 22.35 -19.56 -27.63
CA LEU A 249 21.42 -20.65 -27.30
C LEU A 249 20.92 -21.35 -28.57
N PRO A 250 21.02 -22.69 -28.69
CA PRO A 250 20.42 -23.42 -29.80
C PRO A 250 18.89 -23.24 -29.76
N GLY A 251 18.31 -22.86 -30.90
CA GLY A 251 16.88 -22.58 -31.02
C GLY A 251 16.00 -23.79 -30.68
N ASP A 252 14.85 -23.52 -30.04
CA ASP A 252 13.83 -24.49 -29.62
C ASP A 252 14.44 -25.67 -28.81
N ASP A 253 14.91 -25.52 -27.56
CA ASP A 253 14.02 -25.24 -26.43
C ASP A 253 14.77 -24.82 -25.12
N ILE A 254 14.69 -23.54 -24.73
CA ILE A 254 15.25 -23.01 -23.46
C ILE A 254 14.51 -23.59 -22.22
N LYS A 255 13.34 -24.20 -22.42
CA LYS A 255 12.44 -24.63 -21.34
C LYS A 255 12.58 -26.11 -21.00
N GLU A 256 12.96 -26.97 -21.94
CA GLU A 256 13.21 -28.40 -21.66
C GLU A 256 14.60 -28.65 -21.07
N THR A 257 15.59 -27.79 -21.32
CA THR A 257 16.97 -27.93 -20.81
C THR A 257 17.12 -27.68 -19.31
N GLY A 258 16.10 -27.13 -18.63
CA GLY A 258 16.13 -26.87 -17.18
C GLY A 258 17.10 -25.78 -16.73
N MET A 259 17.67 -25.00 -17.67
CA MET A 259 18.75 -24.04 -17.42
C MET A 259 18.34 -22.82 -16.60
N MET A 260 17.05 -22.50 -16.50
CA MET A 260 16.52 -21.37 -15.72
C MET A 260 15.37 -21.82 -14.81
N SER A 261 15.16 -21.09 -13.71
CA SER A 261 13.96 -21.29 -12.90
C SER A 261 12.69 -20.89 -13.67
N ASP A 262 11.58 -21.52 -13.31
CA ASP A 262 10.25 -21.23 -13.87
C ASP A 262 9.76 -19.79 -13.54
N TYR A 263 10.46 -19.06 -12.65
CA TYR A 263 10.28 -17.63 -12.43
C TYR A 263 11.19 -16.79 -13.35
N LEU A 264 12.50 -17.09 -13.37
CA LEU A 264 13.50 -16.36 -14.15
C LEU A 264 13.18 -16.41 -15.65
N PHE A 265 12.83 -17.58 -16.19
CA PHE A 265 12.44 -17.75 -17.58
C PHE A 265 11.24 -16.87 -17.99
N LYS A 266 10.22 -16.75 -17.12
CA LYS A 266 9.04 -15.89 -17.37
C LYS A 266 9.37 -14.40 -17.28
N ARG A 267 10.36 -14.00 -16.46
CA ARG A 267 10.83 -12.61 -16.40
C ARG A 267 11.75 -12.27 -17.57
N PHE A 268 12.57 -13.22 -18.04
CA PHE A 268 13.44 -13.09 -19.21
C PHE A 268 12.60 -12.88 -20.48
N THR A 269 11.77 -13.86 -20.85
CA THR A 269 10.94 -13.81 -22.07
C THR A 269 10.01 -12.58 -22.09
N GLY A 270 9.33 -12.28 -20.98
CA GLY A 270 8.50 -11.08 -20.86
C GLY A 270 9.27 -9.74 -20.84
N THR A 271 10.59 -9.76 -20.68
CA THR A 271 11.44 -8.55 -20.88
C THR A 271 11.92 -8.46 -22.33
N CYS A 272 12.26 -9.59 -22.97
CA CYS A 272 12.56 -9.65 -24.40
C CYS A 272 11.39 -9.12 -25.25
N GLU A 273 10.16 -9.59 -25.00
CA GLU A 273 8.93 -9.09 -25.67
C GLU A 273 8.80 -7.56 -25.62
N VAL A 274 9.16 -6.94 -24.49
CA VAL A 274 9.06 -5.49 -24.32
C VAL A 274 10.22 -4.76 -25.01
N LEU A 275 11.42 -5.32 -24.99
CA LEU A 275 12.58 -4.81 -25.73
C LEU A 275 12.34 -4.83 -27.26
N ASP A 276 11.68 -5.85 -27.79
CA ASP A 276 11.32 -5.93 -29.23
C ASP A 276 10.17 -4.98 -29.62
N MET A 277 9.15 -4.84 -28.77
CA MET A 277 8.00 -3.98 -29.07
C MET A 277 8.31 -2.49 -28.96
N MET A 278 9.28 -2.08 -28.15
CA MET A 278 9.51 -0.65 -27.85
C MET A 278 10.05 0.17 -29.03
N PRO A 279 11.08 -0.26 -29.79
CA PRO A 279 11.53 0.44 -30.98
C PRO A 279 10.43 0.59 -32.04
N GLN A 280 9.61 -0.46 -32.22
CA GLN A 280 8.49 -0.44 -33.17
C GLN A 280 7.42 0.59 -32.79
N LEU A 281 7.09 0.69 -31.49
CA LEU A 281 6.14 1.69 -31.00
C LEU A 281 6.70 3.11 -31.14
N ILE A 282 7.99 3.32 -30.87
CA ILE A 282 8.66 4.63 -31.04
C ILE A 282 8.70 5.02 -32.52
N GLY A 283 8.99 4.07 -33.43
CA GLY A 283 8.94 4.28 -34.87
C GLY A 283 7.55 4.70 -35.36
N LEU A 284 6.49 4.01 -34.92
CA LEU A 284 5.11 4.39 -35.21
C LEU A 284 4.73 5.77 -34.64
N LEU A 285 5.29 6.16 -33.49
CA LEU A 285 5.07 7.48 -32.90
C LEU A 285 5.85 8.60 -33.62
N LYS A 286 7.08 8.36 -34.09
CA LYS A 286 7.81 9.28 -34.98
C LYS A 286 7.03 9.42 -36.31
N GLN A 287 6.67 8.32 -36.97
CA GLN A 287 5.89 8.33 -38.22
C GLN A 287 4.55 9.08 -38.06
N ALA A 288 3.82 8.89 -36.96
CA ALA A 288 2.58 9.63 -36.69
C ALA A 288 2.80 11.13 -36.32
N ARG A 289 4.00 11.53 -35.87
CA ARG A 289 4.42 12.94 -35.74
C ARG A 289 4.71 13.53 -37.12
N ASP A 290 5.34 12.76 -38.00
CA ASP A 290 5.79 13.21 -39.33
C ASP A 290 4.66 13.28 -40.36
N GLU A 291 3.71 12.34 -40.36
CA GLU A 291 2.43 12.43 -41.10
C GLU A 291 1.61 13.66 -40.66
N LYS A 292 1.74 14.06 -39.39
CA LYS A 292 1.09 15.24 -38.81
C LYS A 292 1.84 16.56 -39.10
N LYS A 293 3.15 16.49 -39.39
CA LYS A 293 3.92 17.61 -39.98
C LYS A 293 3.59 17.78 -41.46
N SER A 294 3.60 16.70 -42.26
CA SER A 294 3.38 16.78 -43.72
C SER A 294 1.96 17.20 -44.10
N THR A 295 0.94 16.80 -43.33
CA THR A 295 -0.45 17.22 -43.57
C THR A 295 -0.73 18.71 -43.32
N LYS A 296 0.22 19.49 -42.76
CA LYS A 296 0.15 20.97 -42.74
C LYS A 296 0.66 21.64 -44.02
N GLY A 297 1.26 20.93 -44.98
CA GLY A 297 1.83 21.56 -46.18
C GLY A 297 1.93 20.64 -47.41
N GLY A 298 0.88 20.62 -48.24
CA GLY A 298 0.91 19.92 -49.53
C GLY A 298 -0.43 19.90 -50.26
N GLN A 299 -0.44 20.26 -51.56
CA GLN A 299 -1.64 20.36 -52.39
C GLN A 299 -2.34 19.01 -52.65
N HIS A 300 -3.63 19.07 -52.99
CA HIS A 300 -4.36 17.98 -53.64
C HIS A 300 -3.58 17.38 -54.82
N ARG A 301 -3.48 16.05 -54.87
CA ARG A 301 -3.31 15.32 -56.13
C ARG A 301 -4.22 14.10 -56.15
N ARG A 302 -5.11 14.02 -57.15
CA ARG A 302 -5.88 12.80 -57.42
C ARG A 302 -4.92 11.73 -57.95
N VAL A 303 -5.06 10.50 -57.48
CA VAL A 303 -4.73 9.31 -58.26
C VAL A 303 -6.01 8.48 -58.33
N THR A 304 -6.43 8.17 -59.55
CA THR A 304 -7.59 7.34 -59.84
C THR A 304 -7.11 6.06 -60.50
N GLU A 305 -7.22 4.94 -59.79
CA GLU A 305 -7.40 3.62 -60.40
C GLU A 305 -7.86 2.64 -59.31
N VAL A 306 -8.78 1.74 -59.67
CA VAL A 306 -9.34 0.72 -58.78
C VAL A 306 -9.28 -0.60 -59.52
N ASP A 307 -8.18 -1.31 -59.35
CA ASP A 307 -8.05 -2.69 -59.83
C ASP A 307 -8.68 -3.67 -58.83
N GLU A 308 -9.51 -4.57 -59.33
CA GLU A 308 -10.18 -5.61 -58.54
C GLU A 308 -9.21 -6.74 -58.13
N VAL A 309 -8.41 -6.52 -57.08
CA VAL A 309 -7.59 -7.60 -56.51
C VAL A 309 -8.47 -8.54 -55.67
N SER A 310 -8.76 -9.72 -56.24
CA SER A 310 -9.59 -10.73 -55.60
C SER A 310 -9.08 -11.13 -54.19
N VAL A 311 -9.92 -10.95 -53.17
CA VAL A 311 -9.56 -11.29 -51.77
C VAL A 311 -9.62 -12.81 -51.58
N SER A 312 -8.50 -13.47 -51.90
CA SER A 312 -8.28 -14.88 -51.59
C SER A 312 -8.52 -15.16 -50.09
N ARG A 313 -9.10 -16.33 -49.77
CA ARG A 313 -9.32 -16.76 -48.38
C ARG A 313 -8.04 -16.79 -47.54
N ARG A 314 -6.85 -16.87 -48.16
CA ARG A 314 -5.56 -16.72 -47.48
C ARG A 314 -5.31 -15.30 -46.96
N GLY A 315 -5.75 -14.26 -47.67
CA GLY A 315 -5.58 -12.87 -47.27
C GLY A 315 -6.32 -12.53 -45.98
N VAL A 316 -7.56 -13.01 -45.83
CA VAL A 316 -8.33 -12.84 -44.58
C VAL A 316 -7.68 -13.56 -43.40
N VAL A 317 -7.07 -14.73 -43.63
CA VAL A 317 -6.35 -15.49 -42.58
C VAL A 317 -5.03 -14.81 -42.22
N LEU A 318 -4.29 -14.24 -43.18
CA LEU A 318 -3.09 -13.45 -42.93
C LEU A 318 -3.40 -12.18 -42.13
N LEU A 319 -4.40 -11.40 -42.54
CA LEU A 319 -4.90 -10.25 -41.77
C LEU A 319 -5.31 -10.65 -40.34
N TYR A 320 -5.96 -11.80 -40.17
CA TYR A 320 -6.31 -12.30 -38.83
C TYR A 320 -5.08 -12.67 -37.98
N ILE A 321 -4.02 -13.20 -38.59
CA ILE A 321 -2.75 -13.55 -37.93
C ILE A 321 -1.94 -12.29 -37.57
N GLU A 322 -1.86 -11.31 -38.46
CA GLU A 322 -1.14 -10.04 -38.22
C GLU A 322 -1.88 -9.17 -37.21
N MET A 323 -3.21 -9.06 -37.30
CA MET A 323 -4.02 -8.41 -36.26
C MET A 323 -3.84 -9.14 -34.92
N SER A 324 -3.85 -10.47 -34.87
CA SER A 324 -3.62 -11.28 -33.64
C SER A 324 -2.26 -11.01 -32.98
N ARG A 325 -1.22 -10.78 -33.79
CA ARG A 325 0.11 -10.39 -33.31
C ARG A 325 0.14 -8.95 -32.77
N SER A 326 -0.63 -8.04 -33.36
CA SER A 326 -0.73 -6.65 -32.88
C SER A 326 -1.31 -6.55 -31.46
N GLY A 327 -0.76 -5.63 -30.65
CA GLY A 327 -1.39 -5.22 -29.38
C GLY A 327 -2.79 -4.61 -29.59
N SER A 328 -3.05 -4.07 -30.78
CA SER A 328 -4.32 -3.45 -31.17
C SER A 328 -5.50 -4.44 -31.13
N LEU A 329 -5.37 -5.66 -31.70
CA LEU A 329 -6.47 -6.63 -31.60
C LEU A 329 -6.69 -7.10 -30.15
N ARG A 330 -5.63 -7.23 -29.34
CA ARG A 330 -5.78 -7.58 -27.91
C ARG A 330 -6.52 -6.47 -27.15
N ALA A 331 -6.27 -5.19 -27.47
CA ALA A 331 -7.00 -4.06 -26.91
C ALA A 331 -8.45 -3.99 -27.42
N PHE A 332 -8.68 -4.15 -28.73
CA PHE A 332 -10.00 -4.17 -29.36
C PHE A 332 -10.87 -5.32 -28.83
N LEU A 333 -10.33 -6.53 -28.71
CA LEU A 333 -11.02 -7.67 -28.10
C LEU A 333 -11.35 -7.40 -26.63
N ARG A 334 -10.45 -6.82 -25.84
CA ARG A 334 -10.77 -6.40 -24.46
C ARG A 334 -11.91 -5.38 -24.42
N LEU A 335 -11.91 -4.40 -25.34
CA LEU A 335 -12.97 -3.39 -25.46
C LEU A 335 -14.33 -4.01 -25.87
N ALA A 336 -14.34 -4.96 -26.80
CA ALA A 336 -15.55 -5.65 -27.26
C ALA A 336 -16.08 -6.70 -26.26
N LEU A 337 -15.19 -7.34 -25.50
CA LEU A 337 -15.55 -8.36 -24.51
C LEU A 337 -16.10 -7.77 -23.21
N VAL A 338 -15.72 -6.55 -22.80
CA VAL A 338 -16.26 -5.93 -21.57
C VAL A 338 -17.80 -5.78 -21.61
N PRO A 339 -18.44 -5.25 -22.68
CA PRO A 339 -19.89 -5.26 -22.82
C PRO A 339 -20.53 -6.65 -22.72
N LEU A 340 -19.92 -7.67 -23.35
CA LEU A 340 -20.39 -9.05 -23.26
C LEU A 340 -20.26 -9.60 -21.83
N GLN A 341 -19.15 -9.32 -21.15
CA GLN A 341 -18.90 -9.70 -19.76
C GLN A 341 -19.89 -9.03 -18.80
N LEU A 342 -20.25 -7.76 -19.03
CA LEU A 342 -21.30 -7.06 -18.27
C LEU A 342 -22.66 -7.75 -18.45
N VAL A 343 -23.02 -8.13 -19.69
CA VAL A 343 -24.27 -8.86 -19.99
C VAL A 343 -24.27 -10.24 -19.34
N VAL A 344 -23.16 -11.00 -19.42
CA VAL A 344 -23.03 -12.33 -18.79
C VAL A 344 -23.13 -12.21 -17.26
N VAL A 345 -22.40 -11.30 -16.63
CA VAL A 345 -22.47 -11.10 -15.16
C VAL A 345 -23.88 -10.67 -14.72
N LEU A 346 -24.55 -9.80 -15.47
CA LEU A 346 -25.94 -9.40 -15.18
C LEU A 346 -26.91 -10.59 -15.34
N ALA A 347 -26.84 -11.32 -16.44
CA ALA A 347 -27.70 -12.47 -16.71
C ALA A 347 -27.50 -13.59 -15.68
N THR A 348 -26.25 -13.89 -15.31
CA THR A 348 -25.94 -14.84 -14.24
C THR A 348 -26.43 -14.34 -12.88
N SER A 349 -26.31 -13.05 -12.57
CA SER A 349 -26.84 -12.47 -11.32
C SER A 349 -28.36 -12.59 -11.23
N LEU A 350 -29.08 -12.34 -12.34
CA LEU A 350 -30.53 -12.48 -12.42
C LEU A 350 -30.97 -13.94 -12.30
N ALA A 351 -30.34 -14.85 -13.04
CA ALA A 351 -30.61 -16.28 -12.97
C ALA A 351 -30.35 -16.84 -11.56
N LEU A 352 -29.24 -16.43 -10.93
CA LEU A 352 -28.88 -16.87 -9.57
C LEU A 352 -29.81 -16.26 -8.51
N ALA A 353 -30.27 -15.02 -8.69
CA ALA A 353 -31.29 -14.43 -7.81
C ALA A 353 -32.64 -15.16 -7.91
N VAL A 354 -33.09 -15.54 -9.12
CA VAL A 354 -34.29 -16.35 -9.32
C VAL A 354 -34.12 -17.76 -8.72
N PHE A 355 -32.95 -18.39 -8.89
CA PHE A 355 -32.62 -19.67 -8.27
C PHE A 355 -32.67 -19.57 -6.73
N VAL A 356 -32.02 -18.57 -6.14
CA VAL A 356 -32.08 -18.30 -4.70
C VAL A 356 -33.52 -18.03 -4.24
N ARG A 357 -34.36 -17.40 -5.07
CA ARG A 357 -35.77 -17.15 -4.76
C ARG A 357 -36.63 -18.41 -4.67
N ILE A 358 -36.31 -19.44 -5.44
CA ILE A 358 -37.01 -20.76 -5.41
C ILE A 358 -36.39 -21.76 -4.44
N LEU A 359 -35.11 -21.62 -4.06
CA LEU A 359 -34.47 -22.53 -3.09
C LEU A 359 -35.31 -22.67 -1.80
N PRO A 360 -35.51 -23.90 -1.27
CA PRO A 360 -36.24 -24.10 -0.02
C PRO A 360 -35.54 -23.36 1.13
N ARG A 361 -36.32 -22.85 2.09
CA ARG A 361 -35.75 -22.26 3.32
C ARG A 361 -35.32 -23.41 4.23
N PRO A 362 -34.03 -23.54 4.60
CA PRO A 362 -33.61 -24.56 5.56
C PRO A 362 -34.28 -24.34 6.91
N GLN A 363 -34.45 -25.44 7.68
CA GLN A 363 -35.26 -25.53 8.89
C GLN A 363 -34.93 -24.48 9.98
N LYS A 364 -35.79 -24.43 11.02
CA LYS A 364 -35.65 -23.56 12.19
C LYS A 364 -34.24 -23.72 12.79
N LYS A 365 -33.45 -22.64 12.77
CA LYS A 365 -32.14 -22.58 13.45
C LYS A 365 -32.34 -22.61 14.96
N GLN A 366 -31.31 -23.06 15.68
CA GLN A 366 -31.24 -22.97 17.14
C GLN A 366 -31.12 -21.53 17.67
N ARG A 367 -30.71 -20.56 16.83
CA ARG A 367 -30.58 -19.13 17.19
C ARG A 367 -31.24 -18.25 16.12
N PRO A 368 -31.88 -17.13 16.50
CA PRO A 368 -32.34 -16.12 15.55
C PRO A 368 -31.13 -15.39 14.94
N THR A 369 -31.15 -15.12 13.63
CA THR A 369 -30.11 -14.31 12.98
C THR A 369 -30.51 -12.85 13.00
N LEU A 370 -29.69 -12.02 13.65
CA LEU A 370 -29.94 -10.59 13.87
C LEU A 370 -29.73 -9.78 12.59
N ALA A 371 -28.61 -10.02 11.91
CA ALA A 371 -28.16 -9.28 10.73
C ALA A 371 -27.33 -10.15 9.78
N TYR A 372 -27.41 -9.82 8.50
CA TYR A 372 -26.68 -10.44 7.40
C TYR A 372 -25.80 -9.39 6.72
N PHE A 373 -24.55 -9.25 7.15
CA PHE A 373 -23.60 -8.27 6.60
C PHE A 373 -22.97 -8.75 5.30
N PHE A 374 -22.96 -7.93 4.26
CA PHE A 374 -22.08 -8.09 3.11
C PHE A 374 -20.78 -7.32 3.34
N HIS A 375 -19.67 -8.03 3.50
CA HIS A 375 -18.35 -7.43 3.64
C HIS A 375 -17.25 -8.41 3.19
N PRO A 376 -16.98 -8.52 1.87
CA PRO A 376 -16.07 -9.51 1.28
C PRO A 376 -14.71 -9.60 1.98
N ASP A 377 -14.07 -8.46 2.24
CA ASP A 377 -12.71 -8.34 2.73
C ASP A 377 -12.63 -8.00 4.25
N CYS A 378 -13.56 -8.52 5.07
CA CYS A 378 -13.83 -8.12 6.47
C CYS A 378 -12.67 -8.16 7.49
N ALA A 379 -11.46 -8.52 7.06
CA ALA A 379 -10.27 -8.64 7.88
C ALA A 379 -9.07 -7.81 7.38
N SER A 380 -9.20 -6.97 6.34
CA SER A 380 -8.04 -6.24 5.77
C SER A 380 -7.49 -5.17 6.71
N GLY A 381 -8.35 -4.54 7.52
CA GLY A 381 -7.92 -3.64 8.60
C GLY A 381 -8.02 -2.14 8.30
N GLY A 382 -8.90 -1.72 7.38
CA GLY A 382 -9.20 -0.31 7.13
C GLY A 382 -10.42 0.22 7.91
N GLY A 383 -10.81 1.46 7.60
CA GLY A 383 -11.96 2.11 8.25
C GLY A 383 -13.33 1.50 7.95
N GLY A 384 -13.46 0.74 6.83
CA GLY A 384 -14.67 0.00 6.50
C GLY A 384 -14.88 -1.20 7.41
N GLU A 385 -13.81 -1.96 7.65
CA GLU A 385 -13.80 -3.08 8.59
C GLU A 385 -13.98 -2.57 10.03
N ARG A 386 -13.41 -1.40 10.39
CA ARG A 386 -13.66 -0.79 11.70
C ARG A 386 -15.16 -0.54 11.93
N VAL A 387 -15.85 0.07 10.96
CA VAL A 387 -17.31 0.28 10.97
C VAL A 387 -18.07 -1.04 11.09
N LEU A 388 -17.70 -2.07 10.32
CA LEU A 388 -18.29 -3.41 10.43
C LEU A 388 -18.16 -3.96 11.86
N TRP A 389 -16.96 -3.92 12.43
CA TRP A 389 -16.70 -4.55 13.72
C TRP A 389 -17.27 -3.77 14.92
N ALA A 390 -17.41 -2.44 14.81
CA ALA A 390 -18.15 -1.62 15.77
C ALA A 390 -19.67 -1.86 15.69
N ALA A 391 -20.24 -1.97 14.46
CA ALA A 391 -21.64 -2.36 14.26
C ALA A 391 -21.93 -3.77 14.81
N VAL A 392 -21.02 -4.72 14.60
CA VAL A 392 -21.09 -6.07 15.18
C VAL A 392 -21.00 -6.03 16.71
N LEU A 393 -20.12 -5.22 17.30
CA LEU A 393 -20.04 -5.02 18.75
C LEU A 393 -21.38 -4.57 19.33
N GLY A 394 -21.99 -3.53 18.75
CA GLY A 394 -23.29 -3.01 19.16
C GLY A 394 -24.42 -4.06 19.11
N LEU A 395 -24.55 -4.76 17.98
CA LEU A 395 -25.58 -5.81 17.83
C LEU A 395 -25.38 -6.99 18.80
N LEU A 396 -24.14 -7.36 19.13
CA LEU A 396 -23.83 -8.41 20.10
C LEU A 396 -24.00 -7.97 21.56
N ARG A 397 -23.92 -6.65 21.86
CA ARG A 397 -24.29 -6.03 23.14
C ARG A 397 -25.81 -5.97 23.31
N ALA A 398 -26.51 -5.41 22.32
CA ALA A 398 -27.95 -5.14 22.34
C ALA A 398 -28.83 -6.40 22.38
N ASN A 399 -28.34 -7.53 21.86
CA ASN A 399 -29.00 -8.83 21.98
C ASN A 399 -27.99 -9.89 22.42
N ARG A 400 -28.33 -10.73 23.42
CA ARG A 400 -27.41 -11.72 24.00
C ARG A 400 -27.43 -13.10 23.31
N GLU A 401 -28.47 -13.41 22.55
CA GLU A 401 -28.75 -14.79 22.09
C GLU A 401 -28.49 -15.00 20.59
N GLY A 402 -28.89 -14.04 19.76
CA GLY A 402 -28.91 -14.17 18.31
C GLY A 402 -27.52 -14.24 17.66
N GLU A 403 -27.47 -14.78 16.45
CA GLU A 403 -26.25 -14.86 15.63
C GLU A 403 -26.16 -13.73 14.60
N ILE A 404 -24.94 -13.44 14.13
CA ILE A 404 -24.66 -12.53 13.03
C ILE A 404 -23.98 -13.32 11.91
N VAL A 405 -24.43 -13.12 10.67
CA VAL A 405 -23.85 -13.70 9.46
C VAL A 405 -23.07 -12.62 8.72
N ILE A 406 -21.86 -12.96 8.25
CA ILE A 406 -21.02 -12.10 7.41
C ILE A 406 -20.68 -12.84 6.12
N TYR A 407 -21.04 -12.28 4.97
CA TYR A 407 -20.64 -12.75 3.66
C TYR A 407 -19.22 -12.25 3.34
N THR A 408 -18.25 -13.16 3.26
CA THR A 408 -16.81 -12.86 3.16
C THR A 408 -16.06 -13.92 2.33
N ASP A 409 -14.88 -13.57 1.80
CA ASP A 409 -13.90 -14.48 1.18
C ASP A 409 -12.69 -14.74 2.12
N GLU A 410 -12.78 -14.28 3.38
CA GLU A 410 -11.82 -14.62 4.42
C GLU A 410 -11.89 -16.12 4.76
N LYS A 411 -10.71 -16.75 4.75
CA LYS A 411 -10.49 -18.19 4.94
C LYS A 411 -9.99 -18.51 6.35
N SER A 412 -9.58 -17.48 7.09
CA SER A 412 -9.20 -17.53 8.49
C SER A 412 -10.39 -17.88 9.39
N SER A 413 -10.12 -18.62 10.47
CA SER A 413 -11.15 -18.86 11.49
C SER A 413 -11.60 -17.56 12.15
N VAL A 414 -12.88 -17.49 12.55
CA VAL A 414 -13.48 -16.32 13.23
C VAL A 414 -12.59 -15.85 14.39
N ASN A 415 -12.08 -16.76 15.22
CA ASN A 415 -11.17 -16.44 16.33
C ASN A 415 -9.87 -15.73 15.89
N LYS A 416 -9.30 -16.06 14.73
CA LYS A 416 -8.11 -15.36 14.19
C LYS A 416 -8.48 -13.93 13.76
N VAL A 417 -9.63 -13.75 13.10
CA VAL A 417 -10.12 -12.42 12.70
C VAL A 417 -10.43 -11.56 13.94
N LEU A 418 -11.11 -12.10 14.96
CA LEU A 418 -11.43 -11.34 16.17
C LEU A 418 -10.20 -10.87 16.95
N ARG A 419 -9.10 -11.63 16.94
CA ARG A 419 -7.80 -11.15 17.46
C ARG A 419 -7.31 -9.97 16.62
N GLY A 420 -7.15 -10.15 15.30
CA GLY A 420 -6.71 -9.07 14.41
C GLY A 420 -7.61 -7.82 14.38
N VAL A 421 -8.85 -7.90 14.88
CA VAL A 421 -9.76 -6.76 15.14
C VAL A 421 -9.41 -6.07 16.46
N SER A 422 -9.22 -6.82 17.54
CA SER A 422 -8.72 -6.32 18.83
C SER A 422 -7.33 -5.70 18.71
N ASP A 423 -6.45 -6.28 17.87
CA ASP A 423 -5.04 -5.91 17.77
C ASP A 423 -4.85 -4.63 16.92
N ARG A 424 -5.64 -4.44 15.85
CA ARG A 424 -5.53 -3.27 14.95
C ARG A 424 -6.49 -2.12 15.28
N PHE A 425 -7.72 -2.41 15.70
CA PHE A 425 -8.73 -1.38 16.01
C PHE A 425 -8.98 -1.22 17.50
N GLY A 426 -8.42 -2.08 18.35
CA GLY A 426 -8.73 -2.10 19.77
C GLY A 426 -10.10 -2.67 20.14
N ILE A 427 -10.97 -2.96 19.18
CA ILE A 427 -12.36 -3.41 19.39
C ILE A 427 -12.37 -4.81 20.02
N ARG A 428 -12.69 -4.89 21.31
CA ARG A 428 -12.82 -6.16 22.04
C ARG A 428 -14.29 -6.61 22.08
N LEU A 429 -14.62 -7.66 21.33
CA LEU A 429 -15.96 -8.25 21.36
C LEU A 429 -16.21 -9.09 22.65
N PRO A 430 -17.47 -9.22 23.13
CA PRO A 430 -17.78 -10.00 24.32
C PRO A 430 -17.32 -11.46 24.27
N SER A 431 -17.00 -12.03 25.43
CA SER A 431 -16.61 -13.44 25.58
C SER A 431 -17.61 -14.39 24.91
N GLY A 432 -17.10 -15.30 24.07
CA GLY A 432 -17.92 -16.25 23.31
C GLY A 432 -18.54 -15.72 22.01
N SER A 433 -18.27 -14.47 21.60
CA SER A 433 -18.79 -13.89 20.34
C SER A 433 -18.48 -14.71 19.09
N SER A 434 -17.37 -15.45 19.06
CA SER A 434 -17.03 -16.36 17.95
C SER A 434 -17.93 -17.59 17.82
N LYS A 435 -18.78 -17.88 18.82
CA LYS A 435 -19.89 -18.85 18.72
C LYS A 435 -21.20 -18.22 18.20
N ARG A 436 -21.23 -16.89 18.05
CA ARG A 436 -22.39 -16.09 17.58
C ARG A 436 -22.14 -15.43 16.21
N ILE A 437 -20.90 -15.36 15.74
CA ILE A 437 -20.54 -14.84 14.41
C ILE A 437 -20.24 -16.02 13.49
N ARG A 438 -20.80 -16.00 12.28
CA ARG A 438 -20.54 -17.03 11.28
C ARG A 438 -20.25 -16.42 9.91
N PHE A 439 -19.16 -16.86 9.30
CA PHE A 439 -18.80 -16.49 7.95
C PHE A 439 -19.54 -17.39 6.94
N VAL A 440 -20.01 -16.79 5.85
CA VAL A 440 -20.56 -17.49 4.69
C VAL A 440 -19.72 -17.10 3.47
N ALA A 441 -19.09 -18.10 2.85
CA ALA A 441 -18.20 -17.87 1.72
C ALA A 441 -18.95 -17.26 0.53
N VAL A 442 -18.41 -16.15 0.01
CA VAL A 442 -18.72 -15.66 -1.34
C VAL A 442 -17.68 -16.14 -2.34
N ARG A 443 -17.98 -16.04 -3.64
CA ARG A 443 -17.07 -16.39 -4.75
C ARG A 443 -16.99 -15.25 -5.76
N PHE A 444 -15.97 -15.30 -6.61
CA PHE A 444 -15.72 -14.31 -7.68
C PHE A 444 -15.44 -12.88 -7.18
N THR A 445 -14.94 -12.72 -5.96
CA THR A 445 -14.50 -11.44 -5.35
C THR A 445 -13.55 -10.62 -6.22
N ARG A 446 -12.80 -11.25 -7.14
CA ARG A 446 -12.01 -10.53 -8.15
C ARG A 446 -12.86 -9.55 -8.96
N LEU A 447 -14.15 -9.83 -9.22
CA LEU A 447 -15.07 -8.92 -9.91
C LEU A 447 -15.33 -7.59 -9.17
N LEU A 448 -14.93 -7.47 -7.90
CA LEU A 448 -14.95 -6.22 -7.13
C LEU A 448 -13.72 -5.34 -7.39
N ARG A 449 -12.68 -5.87 -8.04
CA ARG A 449 -11.42 -5.18 -8.34
C ARG A 449 -11.47 -4.50 -9.72
N VAL A 450 -10.44 -3.73 -10.04
CA VAL A 450 -10.35 -3.00 -11.31
C VAL A 450 -9.94 -3.90 -12.47
N ASP A 451 -9.06 -4.88 -12.24
CA ASP A 451 -8.44 -5.69 -13.30
C ASP A 451 -9.39 -6.48 -14.22
N PRO A 452 -10.56 -6.99 -13.80
CA PRO A 452 -11.55 -7.56 -14.73
C PRO A 452 -12.31 -6.54 -15.58
N TRP A 453 -12.18 -5.24 -15.31
CA TRP A 453 -12.98 -4.16 -15.89
C TRP A 453 -12.10 -3.01 -16.40
N PRO A 454 -11.24 -3.25 -17.41
CA PRO A 454 -10.31 -2.24 -17.97
C PRO A 454 -11.04 -1.05 -18.61
N THR A 455 -12.32 -1.21 -18.96
CA THR A 455 -13.25 -0.13 -19.26
C THR A 455 -14.57 -0.37 -18.52
N LEU A 456 -15.42 0.68 -18.43
CA LEU A 456 -16.71 0.65 -17.74
C LEU A 456 -16.62 0.16 -16.28
N THR A 457 -15.48 0.42 -15.63
CA THR A 457 -15.07 -0.16 -14.33
C THR A 457 -16.12 -0.04 -13.24
N VAL A 458 -16.75 1.13 -13.08
CA VAL A 458 -17.72 1.40 -12.01
C VAL A 458 -18.99 0.54 -12.15
N ILE A 459 -19.56 0.39 -13.35
CA ILE A 459 -20.70 -0.52 -13.57
C ILE A 459 -20.29 -1.99 -13.53
N GLY A 460 -19.07 -2.31 -13.97
CA GLY A 460 -18.46 -3.63 -13.84
C GLY A 460 -18.39 -4.10 -12.39
N GLN A 461 -17.74 -3.33 -11.53
CA GLN A 461 -17.66 -3.61 -10.09
C GLN A 461 -19.04 -3.68 -9.44
N SER A 462 -19.96 -2.78 -9.82
CA SER A 462 -21.32 -2.72 -9.27
C SER A 462 -22.16 -3.97 -9.61
N LEU A 463 -22.10 -4.46 -10.86
CA LEU A 463 -22.77 -5.70 -11.27
C LEU A 463 -22.03 -6.94 -10.76
N GLY A 464 -20.70 -6.89 -10.70
CA GLY A 464 -19.87 -7.89 -10.03
C GLY A 464 -20.26 -8.09 -8.57
N ALA A 465 -20.52 -7.01 -7.82
CA ALA A 465 -20.97 -7.08 -6.44
C ALA A 465 -22.33 -7.78 -6.28
N ALA A 466 -23.26 -7.57 -7.21
CA ALA A 466 -24.53 -8.31 -7.24
C ALA A 466 -24.30 -9.82 -7.41
N LEU A 467 -23.44 -10.23 -8.35
CA LEU A 467 -23.09 -11.65 -8.56
C LEU A 467 -22.43 -12.26 -7.32
N VAL A 468 -21.41 -11.58 -6.77
CA VAL A 468 -20.68 -12.01 -5.55
C VAL A 468 -21.65 -12.21 -4.39
N ALA A 469 -22.57 -11.25 -4.16
CA ALA A 469 -23.61 -11.38 -3.14
C ALA A 469 -24.53 -12.59 -3.39
N MET A 470 -25.00 -12.82 -4.62
CA MET A 470 -25.84 -13.98 -4.94
C MET A 470 -25.13 -15.31 -4.66
N THR A 471 -23.80 -15.42 -4.85
CA THR A 471 -23.07 -16.64 -4.49
C THR A 471 -23.11 -16.94 -2.99
N GLY A 472 -23.08 -15.90 -2.14
CA GLY A 472 -23.30 -16.03 -0.70
C GLY A 472 -24.73 -16.45 -0.36
N PHE A 473 -25.72 -15.93 -1.11
CA PHE A 473 -27.14 -16.20 -0.85
C PHE A 473 -27.59 -17.61 -1.27
N VAL A 474 -26.87 -18.27 -2.19
CA VAL A 474 -27.04 -19.71 -2.48
C VAL A 474 -26.70 -20.56 -1.26
N ASN A 475 -25.59 -20.23 -0.57
CA ASN A 475 -25.18 -20.91 0.66
C ASN A 475 -26.14 -20.56 1.82
N GLU A 476 -26.49 -19.28 1.97
CA GLU A 476 -27.54 -18.85 2.88
C GLU A 476 -28.15 -17.50 2.49
N LYS A 477 -29.43 -17.46 2.13
CA LYS A 477 -30.15 -16.20 1.84
C LYS A 477 -30.58 -15.44 3.12
N PRO A 478 -30.50 -14.10 3.13
CA PRO A 478 -31.01 -13.25 4.20
C PRO A 478 -32.47 -13.51 4.56
N ARG A 479 -32.82 -13.34 5.85
CA ARG A 479 -34.17 -13.61 6.39
C ARG A 479 -34.92 -12.37 6.89
N HIS A 480 -34.22 -11.40 7.48
CA HIS A 480 -34.83 -10.27 8.18
C HIS A 480 -34.16 -8.94 7.80
N VAL A 481 -32.88 -8.75 8.18
CA VAL A 481 -32.09 -7.56 7.84
C VAL A 481 -30.86 -7.98 7.03
N PHE A 482 -30.76 -7.49 5.80
CA PHE A 482 -29.52 -7.46 5.03
C PHE A 482 -28.81 -6.13 5.31
N VAL A 483 -27.49 -6.16 5.49
CA VAL A 483 -26.68 -4.99 5.86
C VAL A 483 -25.52 -4.84 4.88
N ASP A 484 -25.43 -3.68 4.25
CA ASP A 484 -24.28 -3.28 3.43
C ASP A 484 -23.43 -2.26 4.19
N THR A 485 -22.14 -2.56 4.33
CA THR A 485 -21.12 -1.69 4.95
C THR A 485 -19.94 -1.43 3.99
N VAL A 486 -20.13 -1.72 2.70
CA VAL A 486 -19.14 -1.53 1.62
C VAL A 486 -19.61 -0.44 0.63
N GLY A 487 -20.93 -0.21 0.52
CA GLY A 487 -21.52 0.81 -0.36
C GLY A 487 -21.90 0.27 -1.75
N GLN A 488 -22.24 -1.01 -1.83
CA GLN A 488 -22.54 -1.75 -3.06
C GLN A 488 -24.04 -1.78 -3.36
N ALA A 489 -24.65 -0.61 -3.56
CA ALA A 489 -26.11 -0.45 -3.70
C ALA A 489 -26.76 -1.27 -4.83
N PHE A 490 -26.00 -1.62 -5.88
CA PHE A 490 -26.48 -2.50 -6.95
C PHE A 490 -26.84 -3.92 -6.47
N ILE A 491 -26.46 -4.33 -5.26
CA ILE A 491 -26.93 -5.57 -4.62
C ILE A 491 -28.42 -5.47 -4.23
N TYR A 492 -28.94 -4.28 -3.88
CA TYR A 492 -30.23 -4.13 -3.20
C TYR A 492 -31.45 -4.58 -4.05
N PRO A 493 -31.53 -4.33 -5.37
CA PRO A 493 -32.58 -4.90 -6.22
C PRO A 493 -32.56 -6.43 -6.22
N PHE A 494 -31.37 -7.03 -6.23
CA PHE A 494 -31.20 -8.50 -6.22
C PHE A 494 -31.55 -9.10 -4.85
N VAL A 495 -31.34 -8.37 -3.73
CA VAL A 495 -31.85 -8.78 -2.42
C VAL A 495 -33.38 -8.89 -2.45
N ARG A 496 -34.09 -7.92 -3.03
CA ARG A 496 -35.55 -8.00 -3.14
C ARG A 496 -36.01 -9.13 -4.06
N LEU A 497 -35.34 -9.32 -5.20
CA LEU A 497 -35.63 -10.42 -6.15
C LEU A 497 -35.40 -11.80 -5.52
N ALA A 498 -34.25 -12.01 -4.88
CA ALA A 498 -33.81 -13.29 -4.32
C ALA A 498 -34.48 -13.64 -2.98
N CYS A 499 -34.72 -12.66 -2.11
CA CYS A 499 -35.15 -12.89 -0.74
C CYS A 499 -36.64 -12.53 -0.50
N GLY A 500 -37.22 -11.70 -1.37
CA GLY A 500 -38.57 -11.17 -1.27
C GLY A 500 -38.66 -9.80 -0.56
N PRO A 501 -39.84 -9.17 -0.57
CA PRO A 501 -40.04 -7.81 -0.05
C PRO A 501 -39.83 -7.69 1.46
N ASN A 502 -40.04 -8.78 2.22
CA ASN A 502 -39.98 -8.77 3.68
C ASN A 502 -38.56 -8.61 4.25
N VAL A 503 -37.50 -8.77 3.45
CA VAL A 503 -36.13 -8.47 3.89
C VAL A 503 -35.90 -6.97 3.83
N ARG A 504 -35.65 -6.37 5.00
CA ARG A 504 -35.26 -4.98 5.16
C ARG A 504 -33.78 -4.83 4.81
N ILE A 505 -33.40 -3.68 4.27
CA ILE A 505 -32.02 -3.39 3.82
C ILE A 505 -31.51 -2.21 4.63
N ALA A 506 -30.40 -2.38 5.35
CA ALA A 506 -29.68 -1.29 6.00
C ALA A 506 -28.40 -1.02 5.21
N ALA A 507 -28.17 0.24 4.84
CA ALA A 507 -26.93 0.68 4.21
C ALA A 507 -26.16 1.59 5.18
N TYR A 508 -24.86 1.34 5.36
CA TYR A 508 -23.93 2.33 5.88
C TYR A 508 -23.01 2.78 4.75
N VAL A 509 -23.15 4.05 4.36
CA VAL A 509 -22.48 4.60 3.19
C VAL A 509 -21.30 5.46 3.64
N HIS A 510 -20.10 5.00 3.31
CA HIS A 510 -18.84 5.73 3.53
C HIS A 510 -18.61 6.85 2.50
N TYR A 511 -19.14 6.69 1.29
CA TYR A 511 -19.13 7.67 0.20
C TYR A 511 -20.03 7.17 -0.94
N PRO A 512 -20.56 8.05 -1.82
CA PRO A 512 -21.27 7.62 -3.01
C PRO A 512 -20.34 6.93 -4.01
N THR A 513 -20.73 5.77 -4.53
CA THR A 513 -19.99 4.99 -5.55
C THR A 513 -19.66 5.82 -6.80
N MET A 514 -20.50 6.82 -7.09
CA MET A 514 -20.20 7.92 -8.01
C MET A 514 -20.98 9.16 -7.56
N SER A 515 -20.34 10.33 -7.50
CA SER A 515 -20.98 11.58 -7.07
C SER A 515 -21.43 12.46 -8.24
N ARG A 516 -22.23 13.50 -7.96
CA ARG A 516 -22.56 14.54 -8.95
C ARG A 516 -21.33 15.41 -9.27
N ASP A 517 -20.43 15.62 -8.31
CA ASP A 517 -19.18 16.37 -8.48
C ASP A 517 -18.24 15.67 -9.47
N MET A 518 -18.20 14.33 -9.44
CA MET A 518 -17.43 13.53 -10.40
C MET A 518 -18.00 13.65 -11.83
N LEU A 519 -19.33 13.75 -11.99
CA LEU A 519 -19.94 14.09 -13.29
C LEU A 519 -19.57 15.52 -13.72
N ALA A 520 -19.66 16.49 -12.81
CA ALA A 520 -19.33 17.89 -13.09
C ALA A 520 -17.88 18.04 -13.61
N ARG A 521 -16.92 17.37 -12.97
CA ARG A 521 -15.49 17.38 -13.35
C ARG A 521 -15.20 16.75 -14.70
N VAL A 522 -15.96 15.73 -15.10
CA VAL A 522 -15.89 15.20 -16.47
C VAL A 522 -16.49 16.19 -17.46
N THR A 523 -17.64 16.82 -17.15
CA THR A 523 -18.24 17.82 -18.05
C THR A 523 -17.44 19.11 -18.16
N SER A 524 -16.57 19.44 -17.20
CA SER A 524 -15.64 20.58 -17.25
C SER A 524 -14.26 20.23 -17.84
N GLY A 525 -14.07 19.00 -18.36
CA GLY A 525 -12.80 18.58 -18.95
C GLY A 525 -11.62 18.52 -17.98
N THR A 526 -11.85 18.52 -16.66
CA THR A 526 -10.76 18.63 -15.67
C THR A 526 -10.00 17.31 -15.56
N ALA A 527 -8.69 17.32 -15.82
CA ALA A 527 -7.82 16.16 -15.65
C ALA A 527 -7.62 15.84 -14.15
N MET A 528 -7.66 14.55 -13.79
CA MET A 528 -7.52 14.08 -12.41
C MET A 528 -7.25 12.56 -12.39
N TYR A 529 -6.95 11.97 -11.22
CA TYR A 529 -6.71 10.52 -11.08
C TYR A 529 -7.87 9.61 -11.56
N ASN A 530 -9.09 10.16 -11.70
CA ASN A 530 -10.28 9.48 -12.22
C ASN A 530 -10.73 10.00 -13.62
N ASN A 531 -10.00 10.95 -14.20
CA ASN A 531 -10.26 11.54 -15.51
C ASN A 531 -8.95 11.82 -16.25
N SER A 532 -8.51 10.89 -17.10
CA SER A 532 -7.24 11.00 -17.83
C SER A 532 -7.25 12.16 -18.83
N LEU A 533 -6.05 12.74 -19.06
CA LEU A 533 -5.81 13.83 -20.01
C LEU A 533 -6.38 13.53 -21.40
N ALA A 534 -6.26 12.30 -21.90
CA ALA A 534 -6.80 11.88 -23.19
C ALA A 534 -8.33 11.87 -23.30
N VAL A 535 -9.06 11.85 -22.17
CA VAL A 535 -10.53 12.04 -22.15
C VAL A 535 -10.87 13.52 -22.02
N ALA A 536 -10.14 14.23 -21.15
CA ALA A 536 -10.26 15.67 -20.96
C ALA A 536 -10.08 16.47 -22.28
N SER A 537 -9.04 16.15 -23.06
CA SER A 537 -8.73 16.81 -24.33
C SER A 537 -9.62 16.41 -25.52
N SER A 538 -10.57 15.47 -25.33
CA SER A 538 -11.43 14.96 -26.40
C SER A 538 -12.91 15.25 -26.12
N PRO A 539 -13.53 16.21 -26.85
CA PRO A 539 -14.95 16.52 -26.68
C PRO A 539 -15.89 15.32 -26.87
N ILE A 540 -15.53 14.39 -27.78
CA ILE A 540 -16.32 13.18 -28.06
C ILE A 540 -16.23 12.20 -26.89
N LEU A 541 -15.02 11.91 -26.39
CA LEU A 541 -14.84 11.01 -25.24
C LEU A 541 -15.44 11.59 -23.96
N THR A 542 -15.30 12.90 -23.74
CA THR A 542 -15.96 13.61 -22.64
C THR A 542 -17.49 13.51 -22.73
N LYS A 543 -18.09 13.69 -23.92
CA LYS A 543 -19.54 13.54 -24.13
C LYS A 543 -20.02 12.10 -23.89
N LEU A 544 -19.27 11.09 -24.34
CA LEU A 544 -19.57 9.67 -24.12
C LEU A 544 -19.45 9.29 -22.63
N LYS A 545 -18.36 9.68 -21.96
CA LYS A 545 -18.15 9.44 -20.53
C LYS A 545 -19.23 10.14 -19.69
N SER A 546 -19.62 11.37 -20.06
CA SER A 546 -20.72 12.10 -19.43
C SER A 546 -22.07 11.40 -19.59
N LEU A 547 -22.37 10.82 -20.77
CA LEU A 547 -23.59 10.04 -20.99
C LEU A 547 -23.62 8.76 -20.14
N TYR A 548 -22.50 8.02 -20.12
CA TYR A 548 -22.33 6.84 -19.26
C TYR A 548 -22.50 7.19 -17.77
N TYR A 549 -21.87 8.26 -17.29
CA TYR A 549 -21.99 8.74 -15.90
C TYR A 549 -23.42 9.19 -15.55
N ARG A 550 -24.14 9.86 -16.47
CA ARG A 550 -25.56 10.21 -16.29
C ARG A 550 -26.48 8.98 -16.26
N ALA A 551 -26.18 7.94 -17.05
CA ALA A 551 -26.89 6.67 -17.00
C ALA A 551 -26.60 5.90 -15.69
N PHE A 552 -25.33 5.83 -15.28
CA PHE A 552 -24.91 5.20 -14.03
C PHE A 552 -25.57 5.85 -12.82
N LEU A 553 -25.56 7.18 -12.69
CA LEU A 553 -26.19 7.88 -11.58
C LEU A 553 -27.70 7.59 -11.46
N LYS A 554 -28.42 7.44 -12.59
CA LYS A 554 -29.83 7.03 -12.58
C LYS A 554 -30.00 5.60 -12.06
N ALA A 555 -29.19 4.66 -12.54
CA ALA A 555 -29.23 3.27 -12.10
C ALA A 555 -28.83 3.10 -10.61
N TYR A 556 -27.80 3.82 -10.18
CA TYR A 556 -27.31 3.86 -8.80
C TYR A 556 -28.36 4.47 -7.85
N GLY A 557 -29.00 5.58 -8.24
CA GLY A 557 -30.12 6.16 -7.50
C GLY A 557 -31.32 5.21 -7.39
N TYR A 558 -31.69 4.54 -8.47
CA TYR A 558 -32.74 3.52 -8.46
C TYR A 558 -32.40 2.32 -7.56
N ALA A 559 -31.15 1.84 -7.59
CA ALA A 559 -30.70 0.76 -6.73
C ALA A 559 -30.69 1.15 -5.23
N GLY A 560 -30.24 2.37 -4.92
CA GLY A 560 -30.23 2.92 -3.57
C GLY A 560 -31.61 3.02 -2.91
N ARG A 561 -32.67 3.31 -3.69
CA ARG A 561 -34.07 3.39 -3.20
C ARG A 561 -34.60 2.11 -2.56
N PHE A 562 -33.96 0.96 -2.76
CA PHE A 562 -34.36 -0.29 -2.11
C PHE A 562 -33.90 -0.39 -0.65
N ALA A 563 -33.03 0.51 -0.18
CA ALA A 563 -32.67 0.62 1.23
C ALA A 563 -33.87 1.02 2.11
N SER A 564 -33.91 0.48 3.32
CA SER A 564 -34.95 0.73 4.34
C SER A 564 -34.46 1.65 5.46
N VAL A 565 -33.16 1.61 5.76
CA VAL A 565 -32.42 2.61 6.54
C VAL A 565 -31.12 2.90 5.79
N VAL A 566 -30.76 4.18 5.72
CA VAL A 566 -29.49 4.65 5.14
C VAL A 566 -28.78 5.51 6.17
N LEU A 567 -27.66 5.00 6.66
CA LEU A 567 -26.74 5.70 7.53
C LEU A 567 -25.58 6.22 6.69
N THR A 568 -25.08 7.41 7.00
CA THR A 568 -24.03 8.09 6.25
C THR A 568 -22.94 8.58 7.19
N ASN A 569 -21.68 8.48 6.78
CA ASN A 569 -20.53 8.76 7.62
C ASN A 569 -20.26 10.25 7.90
N SER A 570 -20.93 11.17 7.20
CA SER A 570 -20.66 12.60 7.19
C SER A 570 -21.83 13.39 6.59
N THR A 571 -21.95 14.68 6.90
CA THR A 571 -22.93 15.57 6.22
C THR A 571 -22.60 15.75 4.74
N TRP A 572 -21.31 15.73 4.38
CA TRP A 572 -20.84 15.74 2.99
C TRP A 572 -21.35 14.54 2.18
N THR A 573 -21.36 13.33 2.76
CA THR A 573 -21.92 12.11 2.14
C THR A 573 -23.45 12.12 2.18
N ASP A 574 -24.04 12.54 3.30
CA ASP A 574 -25.49 12.61 3.51
C ASP A 574 -26.21 13.42 2.41
N SER A 575 -25.76 14.66 2.18
CA SER A 575 -26.31 15.55 1.16
C SER A 575 -26.25 14.93 -0.24
N ARG A 576 -25.16 14.24 -0.58
CA ARG A 576 -24.95 13.56 -1.87
C ARG A 576 -25.83 12.33 -2.03
N ILE A 577 -25.97 11.50 -0.99
CA ILE A 577 -26.84 10.32 -1.03
C ILE A 577 -28.31 10.72 -1.07
N LYS A 578 -28.75 11.71 -0.28
CA LYS A 578 -30.08 12.33 -0.43
C LYS A 578 -30.34 12.79 -1.87
N ALA A 579 -29.39 13.50 -2.48
CA ALA A 579 -29.53 14.04 -3.83
C ALA A 579 -29.52 12.99 -4.97
N ILE A 580 -29.01 11.77 -4.73
CA ILE A 580 -28.93 10.71 -5.76
C ILE A 580 -29.97 9.61 -5.53
N TRP A 581 -30.08 9.10 -4.29
CA TRP A 581 -31.01 8.00 -3.97
C TRP A 581 -32.43 8.51 -3.67
N GLN A 582 -32.58 9.76 -3.19
CA GLN A 582 -33.88 10.36 -2.87
C GLN A 582 -34.67 9.57 -1.82
N VAL A 583 -33.97 9.12 -0.77
CA VAL A 583 -34.53 8.47 0.42
C VAL A 583 -34.09 9.22 1.69
N PRO A 584 -34.81 9.08 2.82
CA PRO A 584 -34.33 9.56 4.11
C PRO A 584 -32.99 8.92 4.48
N THR A 585 -32.09 9.73 5.02
CA THR A 585 -30.76 9.31 5.50
C THR A 585 -30.50 9.91 6.89
N THR A 586 -29.61 9.29 7.65
CA THR A 586 -29.16 9.79 8.96
C THR A 586 -27.64 9.82 9.01
N VAL A 587 -27.05 10.95 9.43
CA VAL A 587 -25.62 11.03 9.71
C VAL A 587 -25.32 10.23 10.97
N VAL A 588 -24.38 9.29 10.87
CA VAL A 588 -23.81 8.56 12.00
C VAL A 588 -22.31 8.52 11.75
N TYR A 589 -21.58 9.46 12.38
CA TYR A 589 -20.13 9.57 12.20
C TYR A 589 -19.42 8.26 12.54
N PRO A 590 -18.40 7.85 11.74
CA PRO A 590 -17.71 6.59 11.92
C PRO A 590 -16.96 6.56 13.26
N PRO A 591 -16.72 5.36 13.82
CA PRO A 591 -16.07 5.23 15.11
C PRO A 591 -14.58 5.60 15.04
N ALA A 592 -14.11 6.33 16.04
CA ALA A 592 -12.70 6.72 16.19
C ALA A 592 -12.18 6.39 17.60
N ASP A 593 -10.88 6.08 17.76
CA ASP A 593 -10.30 5.76 19.09
C ASP A 593 -9.81 7.04 19.78
N LEU A 594 -10.78 7.86 20.17
CA LEU A 594 -10.53 9.15 20.82
C LEU A 594 -9.97 9.01 22.25
N ARG A 595 -9.80 7.78 22.76
CA ARG A 595 -9.53 7.51 24.18
C ARG A 595 -8.28 6.68 24.46
N ARG A 596 -7.61 6.08 23.46
CA ARG A 596 -6.28 5.47 23.65
C ARG A 596 -5.09 6.42 23.51
N GLY A 597 -5.27 7.60 22.92
CA GLY A 597 -4.20 8.60 22.83
C GLY A 597 -3.83 9.26 24.17
N SER A 598 -4.74 9.23 25.16
CA SER A 598 -4.68 10.07 26.36
C SER A 598 -3.79 9.53 27.49
N GLY A 599 -2.53 9.22 27.20
CA GLY A 599 -1.45 9.47 28.17
C GLY A 599 -1.19 10.97 28.28
N GLU A 600 -1.06 11.63 27.12
CA GLU A 600 -0.83 13.06 26.95
C GLU A 600 -1.86 13.65 25.97
N GLY A 601 -3.16 13.55 26.32
CA GLY A 601 -4.25 14.09 25.50
C GLY A 601 -4.16 15.62 25.28
N PRO A 602 -5.06 16.22 24.49
CA PRO A 602 -4.91 17.60 23.98
C PRO A 602 -4.74 18.70 25.04
N ARG A 603 -5.08 18.41 26.31
CA ARG A 603 -4.91 19.30 27.48
C ARG A 603 -3.63 19.06 28.30
N ARG A 604 -2.69 18.23 27.81
CA ARG A 604 -1.43 17.87 28.51
C ARG A 604 -0.17 17.94 27.64
N GLY A 605 -0.29 18.09 26.32
CA GLY A 605 0.87 18.33 25.46
C GLY A 605 1.57 19.63 25.85
N SER A 606 2.82 19.55 26.31
CA SER A 606 3.62 20.71 26.69
C SER A 606 3.93 21.61 25.49
N ASP A 607 4.26 22.87 25.75
CA ASP A 607 4.72 23.83 24.73
C ASP A 607 6.10 23.43 24.13
N LEU A 608 6.71 22.36 24.65
CA LEU A 608 8.02 21.82 24.26
C LEU A 608 7.95 20.80 23.11
N ARG A 609 6.78 20.57 22.49
CA ARG A 609 6.70 19.68 21.32
C ARG A 609 7.59 20.23 20.19
N PRO A 610 8.43 19.37 19.56
CA PRO A 610 9.34 19.78 18.49
C PRO A 610 8.59 20.33 17.27
N ASN A 611 9.32 20.95 16.34
CA ASN A 611 8.80 21.40 15.05
C ASN A 611 8.55 20.22 14.09
N LEU A 612 7.69 19.30 14.53
CA LEU A 612 7.31 18.08 13.83
C LEU A 612 5.93 18.23 13.20
N VAL A 613 5.88 18.04 11.88
CA VAL A 613 4.68 17.87 11.08
C VAL A 613 4.43 16.37 10.86
N VAL A 614 3.20 15.89 11.02
CA VAL A 614 2.84 14.49 10.72
C VAL A 614 1.77 14.38 9.64
N SER A 615 1.89 13.32 8.84
CA SER A 615 0.86 12.87 7.91
C SER A 615 0.52 11.42 8.20
N LEU A 616 -0.77 11.07 8.10
CA LEU A 616 -1.27 9.70 8.30
C LEU A 616 -2.32 9.36 7.24
N SER A 617 -1.93 8.60 6.22
CA SER A 617 -2.84 8.13 5.17
C SER A 617 -2.27 6.92 4.42
N GLN A 618 -3.10 6.12 3.74
CA GLN A 618 -2.58 5.11 2.80
C GLN A 618 -1.82 5.82 1.67
N PHE A 619 -0.70 5.25 1.21
CA PHE A 619 0.06 5.80 0.08
C PHE A 619 -0.71 5.59 -1.22
N ARG A 620 -1.52 6.58 -1.62
CA ARG A 620 -2.49 6.47 -2.72
C ARG A 620 -2.73 7.82 -3.41
N ARG A 621 -2.89 7.81 -4.74
CA ARG A 621 -2.93 9.04 -5.55
C ARG A 621 -4.05 10.00 -5.14
N GLU A 622 -5.22 9.50 -4.71
CA GLU A 622 -6.30 10.38 -4.24
C GLU A 622 -5.99 11.12 -2.93
N LYS A 623 -4.96 10.72 -2.18
CA LYS A 623 -4.52 11.39 -0.96
C LYS A 623 -3.66 12.63 -1.19
N ASN A 624 -3.30 12.92 -2.44
CA ASN A 624 -2.52 14.08 -2.87
C ASN A 624 -1.30 14.37 -1.97
N GLN A 625 -0.46 13.35 -1.80
CA GLN A 625 0.67 13.41 -0.86
C GLN A 625 1.83 14.29 -1.37
N SER A 626 1.93 14.52 -2.69
CA SER A 626 2.89 15.46 -3.29
C SER A 626 2.68 16.89 -2.77
N LEU A 627 1.43 17.35 -2.70
CA LEU A 627 1.07 18.66 -2.14
C LEU A 627 1.54 18.84 -0.68
N GLN A 628 1.74 17.75 0.07
CA GLN A 628 2.28 17.80 1.43
C GLN A 628 3.79 18.08 1.43
N LEU A 629 4.52 17.52 0.45
CA LEU A 629 5.95 17.75 0.23
C LEU A 629 6.18 19.17 -0.31
N GLU A 630 5.41 19.60 -1.30
CA GLU A 630 5.42 20.96 -1.86
C GLU A 630 5.20 22.02 -0.77
N ALA A 631 4.16 21.84 0.06
CA ALA A 631 3.90 22.72 1.20
C ALA A 631 5.02 22.67 2.24
N PHE A 632 5.59 21.49 2.52
CA PHE A 632 6.65 21.34 3.53
C PHE A 632 7.99 21.94 3.07
N ALA A 633 8.33 21.89 1.77
CA ALA A 633 9.45 22.63 1.21
C ALA A 633 9.29 24.15 1.45
N LYS A 634 8.10 24.70 1.20
CA LYS A 634 7.78 26.10 1.52
C LYS A 634 7.88 26.40 3.02
N VAL A 635 7.47 25.49 3.91
CA VAL A 635 7.66 25.62 5.38
C VAL A 635 9.14 25.72 5.74
N LEU A 636 10.02 24.90 5.16
CA LEU A 636 11.44 24.88 5.49
C LEU A 636 12.16 26.20 5.16
N THR A 637 11.70 26.94 4.15
CA THR A 637 12.22 28.31 3.87
C THR A 637 12.02 29.30 5.03
N ARG A 638 11.06 29.04 5.93
CA ARG A 638 10.73 29.88 7.09
C ARG A 638 11.07 29.22 8.43
N VAL A 639 11.12 27.90 8.48
CA VAL A 639 11.42 27.11 9.69
C VAL A 639 12.37 25.95 9.33
N PRO A 640 13.68 26.20 9.10
CA PRO A 640 14.62 25.15 8.66
C PRO A 640 14.79 23.99 9.65
N SER A 641 14.47 24.22 10.93
CA SER A 641 14.48 23.19 11.99
C SER A 641 13.25 22.27 11.97
N ALA A 642 12.30 22.46 11.06
CA ALA A 642 11.13 21.61 10.95
C ALA A 642 11.49 20.23 10.37
N LYS A 643 10.81 19.19 10.84
CA LYS A 643 10.88 17.82 10.28
C LYS A 643 9.45 17.31 10.01
N MET A 644 9.31 16.43 9.04
CA MET A 644 8.05 15.80 8.67
C MET A 644 8.14 14.28 8.85
N THR A 645 7.08 13.64 9.34
CA THR A 645 6.95 12.17 9.31
C THR A 645 5.70 11.78 8.53
N MET A 646 5.86 11.10 7.40
CA MET A 646 4.79 10.57 6.56
C MET A 646 4.53 9.10 6.92
N MET A 647 3.43 8.84 7.62
CA MET A 647 3.01 7.51 8.05
C MET A 647 1.92 6.97 7.12
N GLY A 648 2.06 5.73 6.68
CA GLY A 648 1.07 5.17 5.78
C GLY A 648 1.21 3.68 5.48
N ALA A 649 0.09 3.06 5.10
CA ALA A 649 0.09 1.70 4.59
C ALA A 649 0.26 1.69 3.06
N VAL A 650 1.04 0.72 2.56
CA VAL A 650 1.12 0.35 1.14
C VAL A 650 0.46 -1.01 0.98
N ARG A 651 -0.53 -1.15 0.09
CA ARG A 651 -1.29 -2.40 -0.03
C ARG A 651 -0.43 -3.49 -0.71
N PRO A 652 -0.33 -4.70 -0.13
CA PRO A 652 0.45 -5.77 -0.74
C PRO A 652 -0.18 -6.20 -2.08
N ASN A 653 0.68 -6.38 -3.09
CA ASN A 653 0.30 -6.71 -4.47
C ASN A 653 -0.45 -5.60 -5.23
N VAL A 654 -0.28 -4.33 -4.85
CA VAL A 654 -0.72 -3.17 -5.64
C VAL A 654 0.53 -2.39 -6.08
N ALA A 655 0.93 -2.59 -7.34
CA ALA A 655 2.13 -1.96 -7.90
C ALA A 655 2.04 -0.41 -7.87
N ASP A 656 0.87 0.15 -8.17
CA ASP A 656 0.62 1.60 -8.18
C ASP A 656 0.90 2.27 -6.82
N ASP A 657 0.57 1.60 -5.70
CA ASP A 657 0.84 2.12 -4.34
C ASP A 657 2.35 2.10 -4.04
N GLN A 658 3.08 1.11 -4.56
CA GLN A 658 4.53 1.00 -4.42
C GLN A 658 5.27 2.02 -5.30
N ALA A 659 4.83 2.18 -6.54
CA ALA A 659 5.34 3.19 -7.47
C ALA A 659 5.17 4.60 -6.89
N LEU A 660 3.97 4.94 -6.39
CA LEU A 660 3.71 6.23 -5.76
C LEU A 660 4.60 6.49 -4.53
N LEU A 661 4.92 5.48 -3.72
CA LEU A 661 5.85 5.65 -2.61
C LEU A 661 7.27 6.04 -3.08
N GLN A 662 7.72 5.51 -4.23
CA GLN A 662 9.02 5.89 -4.80
C GLN A 662 8.94 7.26 -5.50
N GLU A 663 7.84 7.57 -6.18
CA GLU A 663 7.57 8.92 -6.73
C GLU A 663 7.65 9.98 -5.63
N LEU A 664 7.01 9.76 -4.48
CA LEU A 664 7.04 10.68 -3.33
C LEU A 664 8.44 10.83 -2.71
N LYS A 665 9.28 9.80 -2.78
CA LYS A 665 10.68 9.89 -2.33
C LYS A 665 11.56 10.65 -3.32
N GLY A 666 11.40 10.38 -4.62
CA GLY A 666 12.06 11.14 -5.68
C GLY A 666 11.67 12.62 -5.64
N GLU A 667 10.39 12.91 -5.39
CA GLU A 667 9.88 14.27 -5.22
C GLU A 667 10.48 14.97 -3.99
N ALA A 668 10.65 14.27 -2.88
CA ALA A 668 11.34 14.82 -1.70
C ALA A 668 12.82 15.18 -2.00
N GLY A 669 13.53 14.37 -2.80
CA GLY A 669 14.88 14.70 -3.27
C GLY A 669 14.91 15.85 -4.29
N ARG A 670 13.96 15.87 -5.24
CA ARG A 670 13.81 16.96 -6.23
C ARG A 670 13.53 18.31 -5.58
N LEU A 671 12.88 18.32 -4.42
CA LEU A 671 12.61 19.50 -3.61
C LEU A 671 13.74 19.85 -2.62
N GLY A 672 14.76 18.99 -2.46
CA GLY A 672 15.87 19.17 -1.50
C GLY A 672 15.43 19.10 -0.03
N ILE A 673 14.48 18.21 0.29
CA ILE A 673 13.86 18.08 1.62
C ILE A 673 13.95 16.66 2.22
N GLU A 674 14.65 15.74 1.57
CA GLU A 674 14.77 14.33 1.95
C GLU A 674 15.30 14.13 3.38
N ASP A 675 16.33 14.89 3.78
CA ASP A 675 16.87 14.91 5.14
C ASP A 675 15.86 15.40 6.19
N ASN A 676 14.78 16.06 5.74
CA ASN A 676 13.72 16.59 6.59
C ASN A 676 12.42 15.78 6.54
N VAL A 677 12.30 14.73 5.70
CA VAL A 677 11.07 13.93 5.54
C VAL A 677 11.31 12.43 5.83
N LEU A 678 10.76 11.94 6.94
CA LEU A 678 10.81 10.53 7.33
C LEU A 678 9.58 9.75 6.83
N PHE A 679 9.79 8.77 5.94
CA PHE A 679 8.74 7.86 5.47
C PHE A 679 8.61 6.61 6.36
N LYS A 680 7.48 6.46 7.05
CA LYS A 680 7.15 5.29 7.89
C LYS A 680 6.07 4.44 7.24
N VAL A 681 6.48 3.33 6.63
CA VAL A 681 5.60 2.46 5.83
C VAL A 681 5.13 1.25 6.66
N ASN A 682 3.82 1.01 6.68
CA ASN A 682 3.17 -0.09 7.40
C ASN A 682 3.48 -0.14 8.92
N ALA A 683 3.79 1.01 9.54
CA ALA A 683 4.14 1.11 10.95
C ALA A 683 3.01 0.61 11.89
N PRO A 684 3.33 -0.10 12.99
CA PRO A 684 2.34 -0.59 13.94
C PRO A 684 1.71 0.58 14.73
N TRP A 685 0.44 0.42 15.13
CA TRP A 685 -0.34 1.49 15.77
C TRP A 685 0.32 2.19 16.97
N PRO A 686 1.04 1.49 17.89
CA PRO A 686 1.75 2.16 18.98
C PRO A 686 2.86 3.12 18.51
N GLU A 687 3.52 2.83 17.37
CA GLU A 687 4.54 3.71 16.79
C GLU A 687 3.90 4.92 16.11
N VAL A 688 2.79 4.71 15.39
CA VAL A 688 1.99 5.81 14.82
C VAL A 688 1.54 6.77 15.92
N LEU A 689 0.99 6.24 17.02
CA LEU A 689 0.56 7.04 18.15
C LEU A 689 1.70 7.80 18.83
N ALA A 690 2.91 7.22 18.90
CA ALA A 690 4.08 7.90 19.45
C ALA A 690 4.47 9.14 18.62
N GLU A 691 4.44 9.05 17.29
CA GLU A 691 4.68 10.21 16.42
C GLU A 691 3.55 11.25 16.50
N LEU A 692 2.29 10.83 16.54
CA LEU A 692 1.14 11.74 16.70
C LEU A 692 1.21 12.53 18.02
N ASN A 693 1.57 11.87 19.13
CA ASN A 693 1.72 12.52 20.43
C ASN A 693 2.95 13.45 20.48
N ARG A 694 4.00 13.15 19.71
CA ARG A 694 5.20 14.00 19.59
C ARG A 694 4.97 15.24 18.71
N ALA A 695 4.05 15.18 17.75
CA ALA A 695 3.89 16.19 16.73
C ALA A 695 3.15 17.46 17.19
N ARG A 696 3.50 18.59 16.56
CA ARG A 696 2.90 19.90 16.81
C ARG A 696 1.79 20.21 15.79
N VAL A 697 1.98 19.79 14.54
CA VAL A 697 1.05 20.02 13.42
C VAL A 697 0.78 18.70 12.69
N ALA A 698 -0.44 18.50 12.20
CA ALA A 698 -0.79 17.38 11.32
C ALA A 698 -1.42 17.88 10.01
N ILE A 699 -1.02 17.30 8.88
CA ILE A 699 -1.45 17.72 7.53
C ILE A 699 -2.31 16.64 6.84
N HIS A 700 -3.36 17.06 6.13
CA HIS A 700 -4.21 16.16 5.33
C HIS A 700 -4.75 16.82 4.04
N THR A 701 -4.13 16.50 2.90
CA THR A 701 -4.34 17.15 1.59
C THR A 701 -5.37 16.51 0.65
N MET A 702 -6.05 15.42 1.05
CA MET A 702 -7.08 14.82 0.18
C MET A 702 -8.24 15.79 -0.05
N LYS A 703 -8.42 16.21 -1.31
CA LYS A 703 -9.59 16.95 -1.77
C LYS A 703 -10.81 16.01 -1.81
N ASP A 704 -11.96 16.54 -1.38
CA ASP A 704 -13.23 15.80 -1.20
C ASP A 704 -13.13 14.59 -0.26
N GLU A 705 -12.24 14.62 0.74
CA GLU A 705 -12.19 13.57 1.78
C GLU A 705 -13.56 13.38 2.42
N HIS A 706 -14.09 12.17 2.33
CA HIS A 706 -15.49 11.88 2.64
C HIS A 706 -15.79 12.03 4.14
N PHE A 707 -14.79 11.86 5.01
CA PHE A 707 -14.86 12.25 6.42
C PHE A 707 -13.47 12.55 7.01
N GLY A 708 -12.51 11.63 6.86
CA GLY A 708 -11.15 11.78 7.40
C GLY A 708 -11.01 11.41 8.88
N ILE A 709 -11.13 10.11 9.21
CA ILE A 709 -10.96 9.60 10.61
C ILE A 709 -9.60 10.03 11.21
N ALA A 710 -8.54 10.07 10.40
CA ALA A 710 -7.21 10.52 10.80
C ALA A 710 -7.20 11.94 11.41
N LEU A 711 -8.10 12.84 11.00
CA LEU A 711 -8.18 14.19 11.58
C LEU A 711 -8.63 14.15 13.05
N LEU A 712 -9.55 13.24 13.39
CA LEU A 712 -9.96 13.04 14.78
C LEU A 712 -8.83 12.41 15.62
N GLU A 713 -8.05 11.52 15.00
CA GLU A 713 -6.88 10.90 15.62
C GLU A 713 -5.80 11.97 15.89
N PHE A 714 -5.53 12.88 14.94
CA PHE A 714 -4.66 14.05 15.11
C PHE A 714 -5.13 14.97 16.26
N MET A 715 -6.43 15.32 16.29
CA MET A 715 -7.02 16.14 17.35
C MET A 715 -6.91 15.46 18.72
N SER A 716 -7.09 14.13 18.78
CA SER A 716 -7.00 13.35 20.02
C SER A 716 -5.57 13.25 20.57
N ALA A 717 -4.58 13.35 19.69
CA ALA A 717 -3.17 13.46 20.04
C ALA A 717 -2.72 14.91 20.32
N GLY A 718 -3.59 15.91 20.20
CA GLY A 718 -3.27 17.33 20.44
C GLY A 718 -2.47 18.01 19.32
N CYS A 719 -2.40 17.41 18.13
CA CYS A 719 -1.88 18.09 16.94
C CYS A 719 -2.81 19.22 16.51
N VAL A 720 -2.25 20.33 16.03
CA VAL A 720 -3.05 21.32 15.29
C VAL A 720 -3.24 20.81 13.86
N VAL A 721 -4.49 20.67 13.42
CA VAL A 721 -4.83 20.11 12.10
C VAL A 721 -4.81 21.19 11.03
N VAL A 722 -4.17 20.91 9.90
CA VAL A 722 -4.26 21.66 8.64
C VAL A 722 -4.77 20.71 7.56
N ALA A 723 -6.00 20.90 7.08
CA ALA A 723 -6.68 19.98 6.17
C ALA A 723 -7.16 20.67 4.89
N ASN A 724 -7.71 19.92 3.94
CA ASN A 724 -8.23 20.48 2.69
C ASN A 724 -9.57 21.20 2.90
N ASP A 725 -9.80 22.34 2.23
CA ASP A 725 -11.03 23.15 2.34
C ASP A 725 -12.25 22.54 1.60
N SER A 726 -12.42 21.23 1.72
CA SER A 726 -13.51 20.46 1.12
C SER A 726 -13.77 19.18 1.90
N GLY A 727 -14.86 18.48 1.55
CA GLY A 727 -15.19 17.20 2.20
C GLY A 727 -15.66 17.36 3.64
N GLY A 728 -15.70 16.23 4.36
CA GLY A 728 -15.91 16.21 5.81
C GLY A 728 -14.84 16.93 6.64
N PRO A 729 -13.57 17.08 6.20
CA PRO A 729 -12.62 17.98 6.87
C PRO A 729 -13.17 19.39 7.08
N ARG A 730 -13.74 20.03 6.05
CA ARG A 730 -14.39 21.33 6.19
C ARG A 730 -15.78 21.21 6.82
N ASP A 731 -16.65 20.40 6.23
CA ASP A 731 -18.09 20.42 6.50
C ASP A 731 -18.45 19.80 7.87
N ASP A 732 -17.67 18.85 8.38
CA ASP A 732 -17.96 18.11 9.61
C ASP A 732 -16.93 18.29 10.74
N ILE A 733 -15.61 18.35 10.45
CA ILE A 733 -14.54 18.22 11.45
C ILE A 733 -13.92 19.55 11.87
N VAL A 734 -13.21 20.23 10.97
CA VAL A 734 -12.39 21.42 11.26
C VAL A 734 -13.25 22.67 11.39
N GLY A 735 -14.26 22.81 10.52
CA GLY A 735 -15.10 23.99 10.43
C GLY A 735 -14.38 25.24 9.89
N SER A 736 -15.12 26.31 9.68
CA SER A 736 -14.63 27.60 9.18
C SER A 736 -15.04 28.77 10.06
N GLY A 737 -14.42 29.94 9.86
CA GLY A 737 -14.71 31.14 10.64
C GLY A 737 -14.24 31.05 12.10
N ALA A 738 -14.94 31.76 13.00
CA ALA A 738 -14.53 31.95 14.38
C ALA A 738 -14.50 30.66 15.22
N ASP A 739 -15.29 29.65 14.88
CA ASP A 739 -15.41 28.38 15.62
C ASP A 739 -14.52 27.25 15.07
N ALA A 740 -13.71 27.54 14.04
CA ALA A 740 -12.76 26.58 13.49
C ALA A 740 -11.81 26.01 14.56
N VAL A 741 -11.55 24.71 14.47
CA VAL A 741 -10.71 23.94 15.43
C VAL A 741 -9.32 23.58 14.89
N GLY A 742 -8.99 24.12 13.71
CA GLY A 742 -7.75 23.93 12.97
C GLY A 742 -7.73 24.89 11.77
N PHE A 743 -7.09 24.49 10.68
CA PHE A 743 -6.98 25.27 9.45
C PHE A 743 -7.44 24.47 8.23
N LEU A 744 -7.85 25.22 7.20
CA LEU A 744 -8.26 24.72 5.89
C LEU A 744 -7.44 25.43 4.80
N ALA A 745 -6.99 24.68 3.80
CA ALA A 745 -6.18 25.17 2.69
C ALA A 745 -6.45 24.38 1.40
N GLU A 746 -6.32 25.00 0.23
CA GLU A 746 -6.45 24.32 -1.06
C GLU A 746 -5.09 24.06 -1.75
N ASP A 747 -4.11 24.93 -1.54
CA ASP A 747 -2.80 24.96 -2.23
C ASP A 747 -1.61 24.96 -1.26
N ALA A 748 -0.40 24.80 -1.82
CA ALA A 748 0.84 24.64 -1.06
C ALA A 748 1.18 25.87 -0.19
N ASP A 749 0.80 27.08 -0.60
CA ASP A 749 1.05 28.32 0.13
C ASP A 749 0.10 28.47 1.32
N GLY A 750 -1.18 28.12 1.14
CA GLY A 750 -2.15 28.04 2.23
C GLY A 750 -1.75 27.02 3.30
N TYR A 751 -1.30 25.83 2.90
CA TYR A 751 -0.76 24.83 3.84
C TYR A 751 0.49 25.38 4.54
N ALA A 752 1.46 25.92 3.80
CA ALA A 752 2.71 26.41 4.36
C ALA A 752 2.49 27.58 5.34
N ALA A 753 1.64 28.55 4.99
CA ALA A 753 1.31 29.68 5.86
C ALA A 753 0.65 29.25 7.17
N ALA A 754 -0.28 28.28 7.12
CA ALA A 754 -0.89 27.71 8.32
C ALA A 754 0.13 26.98 9.20
N ILE A 755 0.99 26.13 8.61
CA ILE A 755 2.01 25.36 9.33
C ILE A 755 3.05 26.30 9.96
N VAL A 756 3.62 27.25 9.20
CA VAL A 756 4.58 28.26 9.71
C VAL A 756 3.95 29.08 10.84
N GLY A 757 2.68 29.48 10.69
CA GLY A 757 1.92 30.15 11.76
C GLY A 757 1.94 29.36 13.08
N VAL A 758 1.65 28.06 13.04
CA VAL A 758 1.65 27.22 14.25
C VAL A 758 3.06 26.92 14.77
N LEU A 759 4.07 26.76 13.90
CA LEU A 759 5.43 26.39 14.31
C LEU A 759 6.21 27.57 14.91
N SER A 760 6.18 28.75 14.28
CA SER A 760 7.01 29.91 14.69
C SER A 760 6.22 31.19 14.99
N GLY A 761 5.02 31.37 14.41
CA GLY A 761 4.32 32.66 14.48
C GLY A 761 3.34 32.86 15.65
N TRP A 762 2.91 31.79 16.33
CA TRP A 762 1.75 31.84 17.26
C TRP A 762 2.13 31.55 18.71
N SER A 763 1.54 32.31 19.64
CA SER A 763 1.75 32.11 21.08
C SER A 763 1.07 30.85 21.62
N SER A 764 1.60 30.29 22.71
CA SER A 764 1.06 29.11 23.38
C SER A 764 -0.43 29.20 23.68
N GLN A 765 -0.91 30.38 24.13
CA GLN A 765 -2.33 30.59 24.46
C GLN A 765 -3.23 30.37 23.25
N LYS A 766 -2.79 30.77 22.05
CA LYS A 766 -3.57 30.61 20.81
C LYS A 766 -3.61 29.15 20.34
N ILE A 767 -2.49 28.44 20.47
CA ILE A 767 -2.39 27.01 20.15
C ILE A 767 -3.22 26.18 21.13
N THR A 768 -3.13 26.46 22.43
CA THR A 768 -3.93 25.79 23.47
C THR A 768 -5.42 26.09 23.33
N CYS A 769 -5.82 27.32 22.97
CA CYS A 769 -7.21 27.64 22.66
C CYS A 769 -7.77 26.79 21.51
N LEU A 770 -7.01 26.58 20.42
CA LEU A 770 -7.41 25.66 19.36
C LEU A 770 -7.48 24.19 19.84
N ARG A 771 -6.51 23.73 20.63
CA ARG A 771 -6.54 22.37 21.22
C ARG A 771 -7.76 22.15 22.12
N ASP A 772 -8.18 23.16 22.89
CA ASP A 772 -9.38 23.09 23.73
C ASP A 772 -10.67 23.11 22.90
N LYS A 773 -10.74 23.90 21.81
CA LYS A 773 -11.85 23.83 20.85
C LYS A 773 -11.90 22.44 20.18
N ALA A 774 -10.77 21.92 19.72
CA ALA A 774 -10.65 20.61 19.13
C ALA A 774 -11.09 19.51 20.10
N ALA A 775 -10.66 19.57 21.37
CA ALA A 775 -11.09 18.65 22.42
C ALA A 775 -12.61 18.66 22.63
N LYS A 776 -13.24 19.85 22.72
CA LYS A 776 -14.71 19.97 22.81
C LYS A 776 -15.43 19.48 21.56
N LYS A 777 -14.83 19.64 20.38
CA LYS A 777 -15.35 19.15 19.10
C LYS A 777 -15.27 17.61 19.01
N LEU A 778 -14.25 16.99 19.61
CA LEU A 778 -14.16 15.53 19.72
C LEU A 778 -15.32 14.90 20.51
N ASP A 779 -15.85 15.59 21.52
CA ASP A 779 -17.01 15.13 22.30
C ASP A 779 -18.31 15.01 21.45
N SER A 780 -18.32 15.51 20.20
CA SER A 780 -19.43 15.36 19.24
C SER A 780 -19.34 14.14 18.32
N PHE A 781 -18.28 13.33 18.42
CA PHE A 781 -18.04 12.13 17.60
C PHE A 781 -18.09 10.84 18.42
N ASN A 782 -18.67 9.78 17.82
CA ASN A 782 -18.86 8.49 18.49
C ASN A 782 -17.54 7.72 18.65
N ASN A 783 -17.31 7.11 19.82
CA ASN A 783 -16.37 6.00 19.94
C ASN A 783 -16.98 4.67 19.41
N ASP A 784 -16.18 3.60 19.33
CA ASP A 784 -16.62 2.30 18.78
C ASP A 784 -17.85 1.68 19.46
N ALA A 785 -18.07 1.94 20.76
CA ALA A 785 -19.22 1.43 21.48
C ALA A 785 -20.48 2.30 21.26
N GLU A 786 -20.33 3.64 21.30
CA GLU A 786 -21.41 4.59 21.01
C GLU A 786 -21.92 4.41 19.57
N PHE A 787 -21.01 4.28 18.61
CA PHE A 787 -21.35 3.96 17.22
C PHE A 787 -22.14 2.65 17.11
N GLY A 788 -21.65 1.59 17.76
CA GLY A 788 -22.29 0.28 17.75
C GLY A 788 -23.71 0.32 18.33
N ASP A 789 -23.89 0.99 19.47
CA ASP A 789 -25.19 1.08 20.14
C ASP A 789 -26.19 1.93 19.33
N VAL A 790 -25.76 3.05 18.72
CA VAL A 790 -26.56 3.85 17.77
C VAL A 790 -26.94 3.04 16.53
N PHE A 791 -25.98 2.29 15.96
CA PHE A 791 -26.21 1.42 14.81
C PHE A 791 -27.23 0.32 15.13
N ALA A 792 -27.10 -0.33 16.29
CA ALA A 792 -28.03 -1.35 16.75
C ALA A 792 -29.44 -0.79 17.00
N ALA A 793 -29.56 0.43 17.55
CA ALA A 793 -30.83 1.11 17.70
C ALA A 793 -31.50 1.35 16.33
N LYS A 794 -30.78 1.92 15.36
CA LYS A 794 -31.27 2.18 14.00
C LYS A 794 -31.65 0.91 13.23
N LEU A 795 -30.96 -0.21 13.45
CA LEU A 795 -31.39 -1.50 12.90
C LEU A 795 -32.64 -2.05 13.61
N SER A 796 -32.82 -1.79 14.91
CA SER A 796 -34.03 -2.22 15.64
C SER A 796 -35.31 -1.51 15.16
N GLU A 797 -35.19 -0.27 14.68
CA GLU A 797 -36.31 0.52 14.15
C GLU A 797 -36.94 -0.12 12.89
N ILE A 798 -36.16 -0.85 12.09
CA ILE A 798 -36.65 -1.56 10.89
C ILE A 798 -36.96 -3.05 11.12
N VAL A 799 -36.65 -3.61 12.29
CA VAL A 799 -37.08 -4.98 12.65
C VAL A 799 -38.50 -4.99 13.23
N LYS A 800 -38.96 -3.83 13.71
CA LYS A 800 -40.35 -3.52 14.02
C LYS A 800 -41.17 -3.29 12.74
#